data_AF-J7RMF1-F1
#
_entry.id   AF-J7RMF1-F1
#
_cell.length_a   1.000
_cell.length_b   1.000
_cell.length_c   1.000
_cell.angle_alpha   90.00
_cell.angle_beta   90.00
_cell.angle_gamma   90.00
#
_symmetry.space_group_name_H-M   'P 1'
#
loop_
_entity.id
_entity.type
_entity.pdbx_description
1 polymer ?
#
loop_
_entity_poly.entity_id
_entity_poly.type
_entity_poly.pdbx_seq_one_letter_code
_entity_poly.pdbx_strand_id
1 'polypeptide(L)'
;MTSFEIKDRIHIKNLKLQTILGPDRWDQLNPQRCQVCVDIGTDFAMSSAMDDLKFSLNYATISKDVAQLVSNRKNWLTVGNLTRSIYSFLKNDSDYKSGVLDLTVSLQCQDVHLRTTDISCVIRDDLFDLWRIHNLELFCVLGVFTFERLQKQKISLDMDILWPRGSDNHKLLRSLIDKTAVYLENSNFKTVEALVESITQLVSQQINIPEENFSVQVKVTKLSAITDTDGVGVSCKRSGIEINCEDLVTTNESTTNDLTFNLPIENGSGTIFNGQWNKAYLAFGSNIGDRLNFITTAFSLLQANPKVRLVNSSSLFESEPMYFKDQQPFMNGCVEIETTLDPQALLAFCKKIEYEEIKRVKHFDNGPRSIDLDIIMYSNSDGEHVLVNDQNLVIPHPRMLERTFVLEPLCELIAPEMLHPITAEPITHYLSQIYEMDNDENNLWKLIPLPSLQNESHRFLKFKTVTKFDPVHTSVTHRRTVSPTYVMGIFNTTPDSFSDGGVFYQNSKEQILSNVKQMCADALELHDQVIIDIGGCSTRPNSAQPSLDEEIERTIEVIKAIRNCPDLNQEKVLISIDTYRSTVAEKAIETGADIINDISGASFDPRILDVVAANPYVAYVMSHIRGDINTMSKMTHYDTPKEFTTEGTDYIFNEICDTKATHFVRTIGREMSQTYQTALRKGVRRWQIIMDPGLGFAKKGTQNLDLIRQVPLLKNYSFVNSNTGGYTNLRNIPVLIGPSRKKFIGAITKEKVAADRDFATGSLVTACVGFDCDILRVHNIKNCAKSIKIADALYKDV
;
A
#
# COMPACT_ATOMS: atom_id res chain seq x y z
N MET A 1 9.92 43.26 -40.11
CA MET A 1 9.70 42.86 -41.51
C MET A 1 9.05 41.50 -41.48
N THR A 2 7.82 41.39 -41.98
CA THR A 2 7.08 40.12 -42.10
C THR A 2 7.91 39.15 -42.94
N SER A 3 8.33 38.03 -42.35
CA SER A 3 8.98 36.93 -43.05
C SER A 3 7.98 36.39 -44.07
N PHE A 4 8.20 36.66 -45.36
CA PHE A 4 7.51 35.91 -46.40
C PHE A 4 7.90 34.44 -46.22
N GLU A 5 6.94 33.62 -45.79
CA GLU A 5 7.10 32.17 -45.76
C GLU A 5 7.27 31.71 -47.21
N ILE A 6 8.47 31.25 -47.56
CA ILE A 6 8.77 30.75 -48.91
C ILE A 6 7.96 29.48 -49.11
N LYS A 7 6.96 29.52 -50.00
CA LYS A 7 5.99 28.43 -50.20
C LYS A 7 6.48 27.33 -51.13
N ASP A 8 7.31 27.68 -52.10
CA ASP A 8 7.76 26.79 -53.17
C ASP A 8 9.06 26.09 -52.79
N ARG A 9 9.08 24.75 -52.85
CA ARG A 9 10.22 23.93 -52.43
C ARG A 9 10.52 22.79 -53.39
N ILE A 10 11.80 22.50 -53.54
CA ILE A 10 12.31 21.28 -54.16
C ILE A 10 12.81 20.35 -53.07
N HIS A 11 12.41 19.08 -53.16
CA HIS A 11 12.76 18.04 -52.20
C HIS A 11 13.54 16.92 -52.88
N ILE A 12 14.80 16.71 -52.48
CA ILE A 12 15.57 15.52 -52.80
C ILE A 12 15.66 14.69 -51.53
N LYS A 13 15.03 13.51 -51.51
CA LYS A 13 15.00 12.64 -50.33
C LYS A 13 15.88 11.41 -50.54
N ASN A 14 16.74 11.14 -49.55
CA ASN A 14 17.53 9.92 -49.42
C ASN A 14 18.37 9.59 -50.67
N LEU A 15 19.07 10.57 -51.24
CA LEU A 15 20.07 10.34 -52.28
C LEU A 15 21.18 9.45 -51.71
N LYS A 16 21.21 8.18 -52.15
CA LYS A 16 22.13 7.17 -51.63
C LYS A 16 23.51 7.34 -52.24
N LEU A 17 24.52 7.46 -51.39
CA LEU A 17 25.92 7.64 -51.77
C LEU A 17 26.80 6.68 -50.97
N GLN A 18 28.00 6.41 -51.48
CA GLN A 18 29.00 5.60 -50.79
C GLN A 18 30.37 6.31 -50.85
N THR A 19 30.90 6.67 -49.69
CA THR A 19 32.18 7.41 -49.56
C THR A 19 32.78 7.23 -48.17
N ILE A 20 34.03 7.65 -47.95
CA ILE A 20 34.68 7.56 -46.63
C ILE A 20 34.38 8.85 -45.86
N LEU A 21 33.71 8.71 -44.70
CA LEU A 21 33.29 9.82 -43.82
C LEU A 21 34.06 9.87 -42.50
N GLY A 22 35.20 9.19 -42.44
CA GLY A 22 36.00 8.97 -41.24
C GLY A 22 36.24 7.47 -41.02
N PRO A 23 36.77 7.09 -39.85
CA PRO A 23 36.74 5.69 -39.41
C PRO A 23 35.30 5.16 -39.36
N ASP A 24 35.11 3.89 -39.69
CA ASP A 24 33.85 3.16 -39.52
C ASP A 24 33.71 2.63 -38.08
N ARG A 25 32.61 1.94 -37.76
CA ARG A 25 32.37 1.34 -36.44
C ARG A 25 33.47 0.40 -35.92
N TRP A 26 34.40 -0.05 -36.77
CA TRP A 26 35.56 -0.89 -36.43
C TRP A 26 36.88 -0.11 -36.43
N ASP A 27 36.79 1.22 -36.51
CA ASP A 27 37.91 2.16 -36.61
C ASP A 27 38.76 1.99 -37.90
N GLN A 28 38.13 1.51 -38.97
CA GLN A 28 38.76 1.32 -40.28
C GLN A 28 38.29 2.37 -41.30
N LEU A 29 39.15 2.74 -42.25
CA LEU A 29 38.80 3.70 -43.31
C LEU A 29 38.11 3.01 -44.51
N ASN A 30 36.90 2.51 -44.28
CA ASN A 30 36.08 1.87 -45.31
C ASN A 30 35.00 2.82 -45.86
N PRO A 31 34.59 2.68 -47.14
CA PRO A 31 33.48 3.44 -47.68
C PRO A 31 32.15 3.10 -46.98
N GLN A 32 31.53 4.09 -46.35
CA GLN A 32 30.27 3.99 -45.64
C GLN A 32 29.10 4.38 -46.54
N ARG A 33 27.93 3.79 -46.29
CA ARG A 33 26.69 4.17 -46.97
C ARG A 33 26.11 5.39 -46.27
N CYS A 34 25.85 6.43 -47.04
CA CYS A 34 25.19 7.63 -46.56
C CYS A 34 23.99 8.00 -47.43
N GLN A 35 23.05 8.72 -46.84
CA GLN A 35 21.86 9.24 -47.47
C GLN A 35 21.84 10.75 -47.31
N VAL A 36 21.71 11.46 -48.43
CA VAL A 36 21.64 12.92 -48.43
C VAL A 36 20.22 13.35 -48.75
N CYS A 37 19.65 14.22 -47.92
CA CYS A 37 18.44 14.96 -48.25
C CYS A 37 18.77 16.43 -48.47
N VAL A 38 18.13 17.03 -49.47
CA VAL A 38 18.29 18.43 -49.81
C VAL A 38 16.89 19.03 -49.96
N ASP A 39 16.61 20.06 -49.18
CA ASP A 39 15.38 20.85 -49.26
C ASP A 39 15.76 22.28 -49.67
N ILE A 40 15.29 22.71 -50.84
CA ILE A 40 15.63 24.01 -51.44
C ILE A 40 14.36 24.85 -51.56
N GLY A 41 14.33 26.01 -50.91
CA GLY A 41 13.31 27.03 -51.15
C GLY A 41 13.62 27.77 -52.45
N THR A 42 12.64 27.92 -53.33
CA THR A 42 12.78 28.57 -54.64
C THR A 42 11.48 29.30 -55.01
N ASP A 43 11.35 29.82 -56.24
CA ASP A 43 10.14 30.46 -56.76
C ASP A 43 9.72 29.77 -58.06
N PHE A 44 8.52 29.17 -58.08
CA PHE A 44 8.00 28.46 -59.25
C PHE A 44 7.03 29.30 -60.09
N ALA A 45 6.80 30.58 -59.78
CA ALA A 45 5.75 31.37 -60.43
C ALA A 45 5.91 31.40 -61.96
N MET A 46 7.12 31.62 -62.44
CA MET A 46 7.43 31.69 -63.88
C MET A 46 7.43 30.32 -64.57
N SER A 47 7.99 29.29 -63.92
CA SER A 47 7.98 27.93 -64.49
C SER A 47 6.56 27.37 -64.54
N SER A 48 5.71 27.66 -63.56
CA SER A 48 4.31 27.24 -63.53
C SER A 48 3.45 27.96 -64.57
N ALA A 49 3.70 29.25 -64.79
CA ALA A 49 2.95 30.03 -65.78
C ALA A 49 3.32 29.68 -67.23
N MET A 50 4.58 29.31 -67.49
CA MET A 50 5.09 29.05 -68.84
C MET A 50 5.28 27.56 -69.18
N ASP A 51 5.07 26.66 -68.22
CA ASP A 51 5.36 25.22 -68.33
C ASP A 51 6.76 24.96 -68.91
N ASP A 52 7.76 25.70 -68.40
CA ASP A 52 9.13 25.69 -68.92
C ASP A 52 10.15 25.50 -67.78
N LEU A 53 10.90 24.41 -67.87
CA LEU A 53 11.93 24.01 -66.91
C LEU A 53 13.10 25.01 -66.83
N LYS A 54 13.31 25.89 -67.82
CA LYS A 54 14.41 26.88 -67.77
C LYS A 54 14.29 27.88 -66.63
N PHE A 55 13.09 28.05 -66.08
CA PHE A 55 12.81 28.95 -64.96
C PHE A 55 12.72 28.22 -63.62
N SER A 56 13.02 26.92 -63.59
CA SER A 56 13.03 26.11 -62.37
C SER A 56 14.40 25.49 -62.14
N LEU A 57 14.72 25.21 -60.88
CA LEU A 57 15.91 24.44 -60.54
C LEU A 57 15.65 22.96 -60.85
N ASN A 58 16.48 22.36 -61.69
CA ASN A 58 16.30 20.96 -62.09
C ASN A 58 16.85 20.01 -61.02
N TYR A 59 15.94 19.35 -60.28
CA TYR A 59 16.29 18.39 -59.22
C TYR A 59 17.12 17.19 -59.72
N ALA A 60 17.00 16.80 -60.99
CA ALA A 60 17.77 15.70 -61.57
C ALA A 60 19.23 16.12 -61.83
N THR A 61 19.44 17.35 -62.31
CA THR A 61 20.79 17.93 -62.47
C THR A 61 21.45 18.09 -61.11
N ILE A 62 20.75 18.68 -60.13
CA ILE A 62 21.27 18.86 -58.77
C ILE A 62 21.66 17.52 -58.14
N SER A 63 20.80 16.50 -58.26
CA SER A 63 21.11 15.16 -57.71
C SER A 63 22.37 14.55 -58.33
N LYS A 64 22.55 14.72 -59.65
CA LYS A 64 23.73 14.23 -60.38
C LYS A 64 25.00 14.96 -59.96
N ASP A 65 24.93 16.29 -59.86
CA ASP A 65 26.08 17.13 -59.53
C ASP A 65 26.53 16.93 -58.07
N VAL A 66 25.59 16.77 -57.14
CA VAL A 66 25.89 16.37 -55.76
C VAL A 66 26.58 15.01 -55.72
N ALA A 67 26.09 14.00 -56.45
CA ALA A 67 26.75 12.70 -56.51
C ALA A 67 28.16 12.80 -57.11
N GLN A 68 28.35 13.64 -58.13
CA GLN A 68 29.66 13.88 -58.75
C GLN A 68 30.63 14.56 -57.78
N LEU A 69 30.18 15.61 -57.08
CA LEU A 69 30.96 16.29 -56.02
C LEU A 69 31.47 15.28 -54.99
N VAL A 70 30.59 14.40 -54.49
CA VAL A 70 30.95 13.38 -53.50
C VAL A 70 31.98 12.40 -54.04
N SER A 71 31.87 12.01 -55.32
CA SER A 71 32.79 11.07 -55.97
C SER A 71 34.20 11.62 -56.22
N ASN A 72 34.34 12.95 -56.36
CA ASN A 72 35.61 13.61 -56.66
C ASN A 72 36.62 13.56 -55.50
N ARG A 73 36.16 13.29 -54.28
CA ARG A 73 37.00 13.21 -53.08
C ARG A 73 36.83 11.85 -52.41
N LYS A 74 37.96 11.17 -52.16
CA LYS A 74 37.97 9.83 -51.57
C LYS A 74 37.60 9.80 -50.08
N ASN A 75 37.94 10.85 -49.33
CA ASN A 75 37.71 10.91 -47.89
C ASN A 75 37.31 12.32 -47.44
N TRP A 76 36.16 12.41 -46.78
CA TRP A 76 35.54 13.65 -46.28
C TRP A 76 35.85 13.91 -44.80
N LEU A 77 36.54 12.98 -44.12
CA LEU A 77 36.95 12.99 -42.72
C LEU A 77 35.81 12.88 -41.70
N THR A 78 34.69 13.58 -41.94
CA THR A 78 33.52 13.60 -41.04
C THR A 78 32.22 13.68 -41.85
N VAL A 79 31.11 13.22 -41.24
CA VAL A 79 29.74 13.41 -41.76
C VAL A 79 29.46 14.90 -42.01
N GLY A 80 29.76 15.77 -41.03
CA GLY A 80 29.51 17.21 -41.12
C GLY A 80 30.30 17.91 -42.22
N ASN A 81 31.55 17.51 -42.48
CA ASN A 81 32.36 18.08 -43.56
C ASN A 81 31.74 17.84 -44.94
N LEU A 82 31.21 16.64 -45.18
CA LEU A 82 30.51 16.34 -46.42
C LEU A 82 29.20 17.12 -46.51
N THR A 83 28.36 17.10 -45.47
CA THR A 83 27.11 17.88 -45.42
C THR A 83 27.37 19.35 -45.73
N ARG A 84 28.40 19.94 -45.12
CA ARG A 84 28.75 21.35 -45.29
C ARG A 84 29.27 21.62 -46.69
N SER A 85 30.08 20.71 -47.25
CA SER A 85 30.58 20.86 -48.62
C SER A 85 29.45 20.83 -49.64
N ILE A 86 28.44 19.98 -49.45
CA ILE A 86 27.23 19.95 -50.29
C ILE A 86 26.42 21.24 -50.12
N TYR A 87 26.21 21.69 -48.88
CA TYR A 87 25.52 22.96 -48.59
C TYR A 87 26.21 24.15 -49.26
N SER A 88 27.53 24.27 -49.08
CA SER A 88 28.33 25.35 -49.67
C SER A 88 28.39 25.29 -51.20
N PHE A 89 28.39 24.09 -51.79
CA PHE A 89 28.30 23.91 -53.24
C PHE A 89 26.97 24.47 -53.76
N LEU A 90 25.84 23.98 -53.25
CA LEU A 90 24.51 24.39 -53.74
C LEU A 90 24.20 25.87 -53.48
N LYS A 91 24.72 26.44 -52.39
CA LYS A 91 24.51 27.86 -52.05
C LYS A 91 25.35 28.83 -52.89
N ASN A 92 26.55 28.43 -53.31
CA ASN A 92 27.52 29.36 -53.91
C ASN A 92 27.81 29.12 -55.40
N ASP A 93 27.44 27.96 -55.95
CA ASP A 93 27.64 27.64 -57.36
C ASP A 93 26.86 28.60 -58.26
N SER A 94 27.49 29.08 -59.34
CA SER A 94 26.90 30.04 -60.27
C SER A 94 25.62 29.53 -60.92
N ASP A 95 25.49 28.20 -61.09
CA ASP A 95 24.37 27.58 -61.79
C ASP A 95 23.10 27.51 -60.91
N TYR A 96 23.27 27.58 -59.57
CA TYR A 96 22.18 27.40 -58.60
C TYR A 96 21.90 28.64 -57.75
N LYS A 97 22.92 29.45 -57.45
CA LYS A 97 22.89 30.55 -56.49
C LYS A 97 21.74 31.54 -56.70
N SER A 98 21.36 31.84 -57.94
CA SER A 98 20.27 32.78 -58.25
C SER A 98 18.87 32.23 -57.97
N GLY A 99 18.70 30.90 -57.87
CA GLY A 99 17.41 30.24 -57.67
C GLY A 99 17.18 29.70 -56.25
N VAL A 100 18.21 29.70 -55.40
CA VAL A 100 18.14 29.17 -54.01
C VAL A 100 17.83 30.31 -53.04
N LEU A 101 16.61 30.33 -52.50
CA LEU A 101 16.14 31.30 -51.52
C LEU A 101 16.41 30.83 -50.08
N ASP A 102 16.20 29.54 -49.81
CA ASP A 102 16.61 28.86 -48.59
C ASP A 102 17.18 27.47 -48.91
N LEU A 103 17.97 26.92 -47.99
CA LEU A 103 18.59 25.61 -48.18
C LEU A 103 18.70 24.86 -46.85
N THR A 104 18.26 23.61 -46.84
CA THR A 104 18.58 22.65 -45.78
C THR A 104 19.22 21.43 -46.41
N VAL A 105 20.39 21.05 -45.92
CA VAL A 105 21.06 19.79 -46.31
C VAL A 105 21.17 18.92 -45.06
N SER A 106 20.71 17.68 -45.15
CA SER A 106 20.97 16.67 -44.14
C SER A 106 21.71 15.48 -44.74
N LEU A 107 22.65 14.95 -43.97
CA LEU A 107 23.35 13.72 -44.30
C LEU A 107 23.23 12.75 -43.14
N GLN A 108 22.73 11.57 -43.43
CA GLN A 108 22.65 10.45 -42.49
C GLN A 108 23.66 9.39 -42.91
N CYS A 109 24.43 8.88 -41.95
CA CYS A 109 25.41 7.83 -42.19
C CYS A 109 25.21 6.68 -41.20
N GLN A 110 25.10 5.49 -41.75
CA GLN A 110 25.12 4.24 -40.98
C GLN A 110 26.58 3.81 -40.76
N ASP A 111 26.82 3.00 -39.73
CA ASP A 111 28.13 2.40 -39.44
C ASP A 111 29.24 3.39 -39.01
N VAL A 112 28.86 4.52 -38.41
CA VAL A 112 29.83 5.48 -37.83
C VAL A 112 30.29 5.05 -36.44
N HIS A 113 29.43 4.42 -35.65
CA HIS A 113 29.74 3.97 -34.29
C HIS A 113 29.10 2.61 -34.00
N LEU A 114 29.70 1.79 -33.13
CA LEU A 114 29.21 0.45 -32.83
C LEU A 114 27.87 0.45 -32.07
N ARG A 115 27.68 1.46 -31.21
CA ARG A 115 26.55 1.55 -30.28
C ARG A 115 25.36 2.36 -30.80
N THR A 116 25.45 2.96 -31.99
CA THR A 116 24.40 3.83 -32.54
C THR A 116 23.86 3.25 -33.85
N THR A 117 22.60 3.51 -34.17
CA THR A 117 22.03 3.08 -35.46
C THR A 117 22.54 3.94 -36.60
N ASP A 118 22.54 5.24 -36.41
CA ASP A 118 23.10 6.19 -37.35
C ASP A 118 23.49 7.49 -36.67
N ILE A 119 24.30 8.27 -37.38
CA ILE A 119 24.65 9.63 -37.03
C ILE A 119 24.28 10.50 -38.23
N SER A 120 23.61 11.62 -37.97
CA SER A 120 23.29 12.59 -39.00
C SER A 120 23.75 13.99 -38.65
N CYS A 121 23.99 14.80 -39.68
CA CYS A 121 24.31 16.20 -39.57
C CYS A 121 23.36 16.98 -40.47
N VAL A 122 22.71 18.02 -39.92
CA VAL A 122 21.78 18.89 -40.62
C VAL A 122 22.31 20.32 -40.61
N ILE A 123 22.36 20.94 -41.77
CA ILE A 123 22.87 22.30 -41.96
C ILE A 123 21.79 23.14 -42.64
N ARG A 124 21.46 24.27 -42.00
CA ARG A 124 20.42 25.22 -42.46
C ARG A 124 21.01 26.61 -42.73
N ASP A 125 21.97 27.02 -41.91
CA ASP A 125 22.63 28.32 -42.00
C ASP A 125 24.16 28.18 -41.88
N ASP A 126 24.86 29.31 -41.91
CA ASP A 126 26.31 29.37 -41.82
C ASP A 126 26.84 29.44 -40.37
N LEU A 127 25.94 29.41 -39.37
CA LEU A 127 26.26 29.61 -37.97
C LEU A 127 26.41 28.28 -37.23
N PHE A 128 25.47 27.34 -37.43
CA PHE A 128 25.41 26.10 -36.64
C PHE A 128 25.21 24.84 -37.49
N ASP A 129 25.83 23.75 -37.04
CA ASP A 129 25.57 22.37 -37.47
C ASP A 129 24.70 21.69 -36.42
N LEU A 130 23.58 21.08 -36.82
CA LEU A 130 22.79 20.24 -35.91
C LEU A 130 23.26 18.79 -36.08
N TRP A 131 23.91 18.26 -35.06
CA TRP A 131 24.29 16.85 -35.01
C TRP A 131 23.20 16.03 -34.34
N ARG A 132 22.87 14.90 -34.93
CA ARG A 132 21.94 13.94 -34.34
C ARG A 132 22.60 12.59 -34.18
N ILE A 133 22.60 12.08 -32.96
CA ILE A 133 22.99 10.72 -32.62
C ILE A 133 21.68 9.98 -32.36
N HIS A 134 21.38 8.97 -33.18
CA HIS A 134 20.12 8.26 -33.10
C HIS A 134 20.30 6.83 -32.61
N ASN A 135 19.44 6.43 -31.69
CA ASN A 135 19.39 5.11 -31.06
C ASN A 135 20.77 4.63 -30.56
N LEU A 136 21.37 5.39 -29.64
CA LEU A 136 22.50 4.93 -28.84
C LEU A 136 22.01 3.90 -27.82
N GLU A 137 22.29 2.62 -28.07
CA GLU A 137 21.84 1.51 -27.22
C GLU A 137 22.86 1.18 -26.13
N LEU A 138 22.39 1.08 -24.89
CA LEU A 138 23.21 0.72 -23.73
C LEU A 138 22.38 0.11 -22.59
N PHE A 139 23.07 -0.40 -21.56
CA PHE A 139 22.44 -1.01 -20.39
C PHE A 139 22.71 -0.21 -19.12
N CYS A 140 21.68 0.30 -18.46
CA CYS A 140 21.82 1.02 -17.20
C CYS A 140 20.79 0.56 -16.16
N VAL A 141 21.06 0.84 -14.88
CA VAL A 141 20.06 0.61 -13.82
C VAL A 141 19.17 1.85 -13.74
N LEU A 142 17.91 1.70 -14.18
CA LEU A 142 16.97 2.80 -14.35
C LEU A 142 15.55 2.41 -13.96
N GLY A 143 14.99 3.07 -12.97
CA GLY A 143 13.61 2.84 -12.53
C GLY A 143 13.46 2.70 -11.03
N VAL A 144 12.23 2.47 -10.59
CA VAL A 144 11.81 2.47 -9.19
C VAL A 144 11.54 1.06 -8.67
N PHE A 145 11.04 0.15 -9.50
CA PHE A 145 10.66 -1.18 -9.02
C PHE A 145 11.87 -2.03 -8.64
N THR A 146 11.76 -2.91 -7.63
CA THR A 146 12.91 -3.70 -7.13
C THR A 146 13.63 -4.46 -8.24
N PHE A 147 12.90 -5.06 -9.19
CA PHE A 147 13.50 -5.79 -10.31
C PHE A 147 14.28 -4.86 -11.26
N GLU A 148 13.82 -3.61 -11.44
CA GLU A 148 14.51 -2.58 -12.22
C GLU A 148 15.79 -2.09 -11.54
N ARG A 149 15.84 -2.17 -10.21
CA ARG A 149 17.03 -1.86 -9.42
C ARG A 149 18.05 -3.00 -9.40
N LEU A 150 17.61 -4.24 -9.60
CA LEU A 150 18.44 -5.45 -9.58
C LEU A 150 19.13 -5.75 -10.90
N GLN A 151 18.53 -5.35 -12.03
CA GLN A 151 19.01 -5.70 -13.36
C GLN A 151 19.21 -4.46 -14.24
N LYS A 152 20.33 -4.41 -14.97
CA LYS A 152 20.53 -3.39 -16.00
C LYS A 152 19.50 -3.60 -17.11
N GLN A 153 18.88 -2.51 -17.54
CA GLN A 153 17.84 -2.52 -18.55
C GLN A 153 18.35 -1.92 -19.84
N LYS A 154 17.83 -2.41 -20.96
CA LYS A 154 18.18 -1.90 -22.28
C LYS A 154 17.49 -0.55 -22.49
N ILE A 155 18.28 0.49 -22.74
CA ILE A 155 17.78 1.82 -23.08
C ILE A 155 18.31 2.27 -24.43
N SER A 156 17.56 3.20 -25.04
CA SER A 156 17.89 3.89 -26.27
C SER A 156 17.98 5.39 -26.00
N LEU A 157 19.05 6.02 -26.48
CA LEU A 157 19.32 7.44 -26.29
C LEU A 157 19.43 8.15 -27.65
N ASP A 158 18.63 9.20 -27.84
CA ASP A 158 18.74 10.13 -28.97
C ASP A 158 19.26 11.49 -28.47
N MET A 159 20.21 12.07 -29.20
CA MET A 159 20.78 13.39 -28.88
C MET A 159 20.82 14.28 -30.11
N ASP A 160 20.18 15.45 -30.02
CA ASP A 160 20.21 16.53 -30.99
C ASP A 160 21.05 17.69 -30.41
N ILE A 161 22.24 17.92 -30.96
CA ILE A 161 23.23 18.85 -30.41
C ILE A 161 23.48 19.97 -31.43
N LEU A 162 23.24 21.22 -31.03
CA LEU A 162 23.56 22.39 -31.85
C LEU A 162 25.05 22.75 -31.68
N TRP A 163 25.79 22.75 -32.78
CA TRP A 163 27.25 22.80 -32.77
C TRP A 163 27.78 24.00 -33.57
N PRO A 164 28.65 24.86 -33.00
CA PRO A 164 29.15 26.05 -33.67
C PRO A 164 30.27 25.72 -34.66
N ARG A 165 30.38 26.59 -35.66
CA ARG A 165 31.33 26.48 -36.78
C ARG A 165 32.80 26.42 -36.32
N GLY A 166 33.57 25.49 -36.91
CA GLY A 166 35.04 25.51 -36.87
C GLY A 166 35.74 24.65 -35.81
N SER A 167 35.00 23.84 -35.06
CA SER A 167 35.56 22.83 -34.15
C SER A 167 35.78 21.50 -34.90
N ASP A 168 36.87 20.78 -34.60
CA ASP A 168 37.25 19.55 -35.31
C ASP A 168 36.40 18.34 -34.85
N ASN A 169 35.56 17.82 -35.76
CA ASN A 169 34.24 17.26 -35.40
C ASN A 169 34.06 15.72 -35.32
N HIS A 170 35.08 14.87 -35.49
CA HIS A 170 34.85 13.40 -35.44
C HIS A 170 35.40 12.69 -34.21
N LYS A 171 36.62 13.04 -33.77
CA LYS A 171 37.21 12.44 -32.55
C LYS A 171 36.42 12.82 -31.29
N LEU A 172 35.93 14.05 -31.25
CA LEU A 172 35.19 14.57 -30.11
C LEU A 172 33.77 13.98 -30.04
N LEU A 173 33.10 13.76 -31.19
CA LEU A 173 31.78 13.10 -31.24
C LEU A 173 31.85 11.64 -30.77
N ARG A 174 32.85 10.88 -31.22
CA ARG A 174 33.06 9.51 -30.74
C ARG A 174 33.38 9.47 -29.24
N SER A 175 34.30 10.34 -28.81
CA SER A 175 34.62 10.45 -27.39
C SER A 175 33.40 10.83 -26.55
N LEU A 176 32.49 11.66 -27.07
CA LEU A 176 31.25 12.02 -26.40
C LEU A 176 30.33 10.80 -26.27
N ILE A 177 30.13 10.04 -27.35
CA ILE A 177 29.32 8.81 -27.33
C ILE A 177 29.89 7.80 -26.31
N ASP A 178 31.20 7.56 -26.35
CA ASP A 178 31.86 6.60 -25.45
C ASP A 178 31.79 7.03 -23.99
N LYS A 179 32.09 8.30 -23.68
CA LYS A 179 32.00 8.81 -22.31
C LYS A 179 30.57 8.81 -21.78
N THR A 180 29.60 9.20 -22.61
CA THR A 180 28.18 9.11 -22.24
C THR A 180 27.78 7.66 -21.96
N ALA A 181 28.19 6.72 -22.80
CA ALA A 181 27.91 5.30 -22.57
C ALA A 181 28.52 4.79 -21.26
N VAL A 182 29.81 5.08 -21.02
CA VAL A 182 30.51 4.68 -19.78
C VAL A 182 29.87 5.28 -18.53
N TYR A 183 29.50 6.56 -18.57
CA TYR A 183 28.81 7.21 -17.46
C TYR A 183 27.48 6.53 -17.15
N LEU A 184 26.68 6.26 -18.17
CA LEU A 184 25.34 5.69 -18.01
C LEU A 184 25.38 4.22 -17.56
N GLU A 185 26.32 3.43 -18.06
CA GLU A 185 26.46 2.02 -17.69
C GLU A 185 26.93 1.83 -16.24
N ASN A 186 27.54 2.85 -15.64
CA ASN A 186 28.01 2.86 -14.25
C ASN A 186 27.13 3.69 -13.31
N SER A 187 26.18 4.46 -13.85
CA SER A 187 25.26 5.26 -13.06
C SER A 187 24.01 4.48 -12.66
N ASN A 188 23.33 4.95 -11.62
CA ASN A 188 22.07 4.39 -11.19
C ASN A 188 21.03 5.50 -10.94
N PHE A 189 19.98 5.53 -11.75
CA PHE A 189 18.95 6.57 -11.71
C PHE A 189 17.59 5.99 -11.32
N LYS A 190 16.86 6.72 -10.46
CA LYS A 190 15.47 6.37 -10.11
C LYS A 190 14.51 6.72 -11.24
N THR A 191 14.70 7.87 -11.88
CA THR A 191 13.79 8.44 -12.87
C THR A 191 14.49 8.68 -14.20
N VAL A 192 13.74 8.60 -15.30
CA VAL A 192 14.25 8.89 -16.66
C VAL A 192 14.55 10.38 -16.79
N GLU A 193 13.83 11.22 -16.05
CA GLU A 193 13.99 12.67 -15.97
C GLU A 193 15.37 13.06 -15.42
N ALA A 194 15.75 12.50 -14.26
CA ALA A 194 17.06 12.77 -13.66
C ALA A 194 18.21 12.29 -14.56
N LEU A 195 17.99 11.15 -15.24
CA LEU A 195 18.92 10.61 -16.22
C LEU A 195 19.13 11.56 -17.40
N VAL A 196 18.03 12.03 -18.00
CA VAL A 196 18.03 12.96 -19.14
C VAL A 196 18.70 14.28 -18.77
N GLU A 197 18.46 14.80 -17.57
CA GLU A 197 19.13 16.01 -17.08
C GLU A 197 20.64 15.80 -16.89
N SER A 198 21.05 14.68 -16.31
CA SER A 198 22.47 14.35 -16.11
C SER A 198 23.23 14.18 -17.42
N ILE A 199 22.61 13.58 -18.44
CA ILE A 199 23.18 13.49 -19.79
C ILE A 199 23.37 14.89 -20.38
N THR A 200 22.39 15.76 -20.20
CA THR A 200 22.45 17.14 -20.71
C THR A 200 23.63 17.91 -20.10
N GLN A 201 23.85 17.77 -18.79
CA GLN A 201 25.00 18.34 -18.09
C GLN A 201 26.32 17.75 -18.60
N LEU A 202 26.42 16.42 -18.74
CA LEU A 202 27.62 15.74 -19.22
C LEU A 202 27.98 16.16 -20.65
N VAL A 203 26.99 16.27 -21.54
CA VAL A 203 27.19 16.74 -22.91
C VAL A 203 27.68 18.18 -22.92
N SER A 204 27.11 19.05 -22.07
CA SER A 204 27.55 20.45 -21.96
C SER A 204 29.00 20.59 -21.48
N GLN A 205 29.43 19.79 -20.50
CA GLN A 205 30.81 19.84 -19.98
C GLN A 205 31.86 19.36 -21.00
N GLN A 206 31.49 18.44 -21.89
CA GLN A 206 32.41 17.87 -22.86
C GLN A 206 32.59 18.71 -24.12
N ILE A 207 31.66 19.64 -24.37
CA ILE A 207 31.68 20.48 -25.56
C ILE A 207 32.00 21.90 -25.12
N ASN A 208 33.23 22.35 -25.40
CA ASN A 208 33.75 23.65 -24.97
C ASN A 208 33.16 24.81 -25.82
N ILE A 209 31.86 25.09 -25.65
CA ILE A 209 31.08 26.12 -26.37
C ILE A 209 30.59 27.17 -25.35
N PRO A 210 30.66 28.47 -25.68
CA PRO A 210 30.06 29.51 -24.84
C PRO A 210 28.56 29.27 -24.60
N GLU A 211 28.12 29.37 -23.34
CA GLU A 211 26.76 29.03 -22.87
C GLU A 211 25.63 29.66 -23.69
N GLU A 212 25.82 30.90 -24.17
CA GLU A 212 24.83 31.64 -24.96
C GLU A 212 24.49 30.99 -26.32
N ASN A 213 25.35 30.10 -26.83
CA ASN A 213 25.24 29.51 -28.16
C ASN A 213 25.05 27.98 -28.15
N PHE A 214 24.96 27.36 -26.97
CA PHE A 214 24.79 25.92 -26.82
C PHE A 214 23.31 25.55 -26.67
N SER A 215 22.87 24.51 -27.37
CA SER A 215 21.59 23.85 -27.09
C SER A 215 21.69 22.36 -27.37
N VAL A 216 21.15 21.57 -26.47
CA VAL A 216 21.04 20.12 -26.61
C VAL A 216 19.62 19.67 -26.30
N GLN A 217 19.14 18.73 -27.10
CA GLN A 217 17.94 17.96 -26.82
C GLN A 217 18.33 16.50 -26.63
N VAL A 218 17.94 15.94 -25.50
CA VAL A 218 18.19 14.57 -25.12
C VAL A 218 16.86 13.84 -24.99
N LYS A 219 16.75 12.65 -25.56
CA LYS A 219 15.61 11.76 -25.38
C LYS A 219 16.11 10.39 -24.96
N VAL A 220 15.58 9.88 -23.85
CA VAL A 220 15.84 8.51 -23.39
C VAL A 220 14.56 7.71 -23.50
N THR A 221 14.66 6.53 -24.11
CA THR A 221 13.58 5.57 -24.25
C THR A 221 13.99 4.27 -23.57
N LYS A 222 13.21 3.82 -22.60
CA LYS A 222 13.35 2.50 -21.99
C LYS A 222 12.65 1.47 -22.86
N LEU A 223 13.43 0.60 -23.48
CA LEU A 223 12.93 -0.40 -24.41
C LEU A 223 12.22 -1.49 -23.62
N SER A 224 11.05 -1.92 -24.09
CA SER A 224 10.25 -2.99 -23.46
C SER A 224 9.88 -2.72 -21.98
N ALA A 225 9.75 -1.45 -21.59
CA ALA A 225 9.40 -1.06 -20.21
C ALA A 225 8.02 -1.56 -19.76
N ILE A 226 7.08 -1.63 -20.69
CA ILE A 226 5.68 -2.01 -20.48
C ILE A 226 5.33 -3.04 -21.56
N THR A 227 4.48 -4.00 -21.23
CA THR A 227 3.94 -4.95 -22.21
C THR A 227 3.21 -4.22 -23.34
N ASP A 228 3.30 -4.73 -24.57
CA ASP A 228 2.65 -4.18 -25.76
C ASP A 228 3.12 -2.79 -26.23
N THR A 229 4.33 -2.36 -25.87
CA THR A 229 5.00 -1.18 -26.45
C THR A 229 6.47 -1.45 -26.76
N ASP A 230 6.99 -0.81 -27.83
CA ASP A 230 8.42 -0.84 -28.17
C ASP A 230 9.28 -0.11 -27.11
N GLY A 231 8.69 0.86 -26.39
CA GLY A 231 9.34 1.55 -25.28
C GLY A 231 8.61 2.80 -24.81
N VAL A 232 9.01 3.30 -23.64
CA VAL A 232 8.47 4.55 -23.04
C VAL A 232 9.65 5.45 -22.70
N GLY A 233 9.51 6.76 -22.94
CA GLY A 233 10.65 7.66 -22.83
C GLY A 233 10.28 9.10 -22.53
N VAL A 234 11.29 9.85 -22.06
CA VAL A 234 11.21 11.28 -21.74
C VAL A 234 12.27 12.01 -22.55
N SER A 235 11.98 13.25 -22.93
CA SER A 235 12.97 14.12 -23.57
C SER A 235 13.01 15.49 -22.93
N CYS A 236 14.19 16.09 -22.85
CA CYS A 236 14.36 17.49 -22.48
C CYS A 236 15.12 18.24 -23.58
N LYS A 237 14.94 19.56 -23.62
CA LYS A 237 15.77 20.47 -24.39
C LYS A 237 16.26 21.56 -23.43
N ARG A 238 17.56 21.85 -23.48
CA ARG A 238 18.19 22.90 -22.67
C ARG A 238 19.06 23.79 -23.54
N SER A 239 19.15 25.05 -23.15
CA SER A 239 20.17 26.00 -23.61
C SER A 239 21.31 26.08 -22.60
N GLY A 240 22.50 26.52 -23.01
CA GLY A 240 23.66 26.60 -22.10
C GLY A 240 23.45 27.50 -20.88
N ILE A 241 22.54 28.48 -20.97
CA ILE A 241 22.17 29.39 -19.85
C ILE A 241 21.31 28.67 -18.79
N GLU A 242 20.56 27.64 -19.18
CA GLU A 242 19.68 26.88 -18.28
C GLU A 242 20.40 25.70 -17.60
N ILE A 243 21.61 25.38 -18.03
CA ILE A 243 22.38 24.25 -17.51
C ILE A 243 23.19 24.76 -16.31
N ASN A 244 22.72 24.44 -15.10
CA ASN A 244 23.43 24.75 -13.88
C ASN A 244 24.66 23.82 -13.78
N CYS A 245 25.85 24.35 -14.04
CA CYS A 245 27.12 23.61 -13.96
C CYS A 245 27.57 23.43 -12.49
N GLU A 246 26.83 22.67 -11.69
CA GLU A 246 27.44 22.05 -10.51
C GLU A 246 28.25 20.82 -10.98
N ASP A 247 29.43 20.61 -10.38
CA ASP A 247 30.31 19.49 -10.74
C ASP A 247 29.56 18.16 -10.58
N LEU A 248 29.46 17.38 -11.66
CA LEU A 248 28.97 16.01 -11.60
C LEU A 248 29.88 15.22 -10.66
N VAL A 249 29.32 14.64 -9.60
CA VAL A 249 30.07 13.80 -8.65
C VAL A 249 30.74 12.68 -9.45
N THR A 250 32.05 12.81 -9.62
CA THR A 250 32.86 11.77 -10.26
C THR A 250 32.82 10.54 -9.36
N THR A 251 32.22 9.47 -9.87
CA THR A 251 32.32 8.16 -9.24
C THR A 251 33.79 7.77 -9.23
N ASN A 252 34.40 7.79 -8.05
CA ASN A 252 35.81 7.44 -7.85
C ASN A 252 36.12 6.10 -8.53
N GLU A 253 37.17 6.10 -9.35
CA GLU A 253 37.81 4.92 -9.96
C GLU A 253 38.48 4.05 -8.87
N SER A 254 37.70 3.42 -8.00
CA SER A 254 38.19 2.34 -7.13
C SER A 254 37.04 1.62 -6.44
N THR A 255 36.39 0.66 -7.11
CA THR A 255 35.74 -0.44 -6.39
C THR A 255 36.10 -1.76 -7.07
N THR A 256 36.79 -2.57 -6.30
CA THR A 256 37.11 -3.97 -6.55
C THR A 256 35.84 -4.79 -6.76
N ASN A 257 35.95 -5.81 -7.61
CA ASN A 257 34.93 -6.81 -7.93
C ASN A 257 34.32 -7.50 -6.69
N ASP A 258 33.28 -6.94 -6.09
CA ASP A 258 32.38 -7.67 -5.18
C ASP A 258 30.99 -7.82 -5.81
N LEU A 259 30.61 -9.07 -6.08
CA LEU A 259 29.34 -9.51 -6.66
C LEU A 259 28.19 -9.54 -5.63
N THR A 260 28.20 -8.63 -4.64
CA THR A 260 27.11 -8.47 -3.67
C THR A 260 26.29 -7.24 -4.00
N PHE A 261 24.99 -7.46 -4.19
CA PHE A 261 24.01 -6.43 -4.53
C PHE A 261 23.97 -5.32 -3.46
N ASN A 262 24.59 -4.18 -3.76
CA ASN A 262 24.49 -2.96 -2.96
C ASN A 262 23.36 -2.09 -3.51
N LEU A 263 22.31 -1.85 -2.71
CA LEU A 263 21.36 -0.76 -2.98
C LEU A 263 22.15 0.55 -2.97
N PRO A 264 22.18 1.35 -4.06
CA PRO A 264 22.83 2.64 -4.03
C PRO A 264 21.93 3.59 -3.23
N ILE A 265 22.37 3.86 -2.02
CA ILE A 265 21.89 4.94 -1.18
C ILE A 265 22.38 6.23 -1.84
N GLU A 266 21.48 7.08 -2.31
CA GLU A 266 21.85 8.49 -2.43
C GLU A 266 22.27 8.94 -1.03
N ASN A 267 23.46 9.54 -0.88
CA ASN A 267 23.91 10.19 0.36
C ASN A 267 23.05 11.44 0.68
N GLY A 268 21.72 11.30 0.67
CA GLY A 268 20.74 12.37 0.77
C GLY A 268 19.28 11.92 0.97
N SER A 269 18.99 10.70 1.45
CA SER A 269 17.61 10.32 1.80
C SER A 269 17.35 10.47 3.31
N GLY A 270 16.55 11.48 3.67
CA GLY A 270 16.05 11.73 5.02
C GLY A 270 17.13 12.11 6.03
N THR A 271 17.53 13.38 6.08
CA THR A 271 18.45 13.85 7.13
C THR A 271 17.81 13.59 8.49
N ILE A 272 18.46 12.77 9.33
CA ILE A 272 17.97 12.54 10.69
C ILE A 272 18.38 13.74 11.54
N PHE A 273 17.40 14.52 11.98
CA PHE A 273 17.64 15.60 12.92
C PHE A 273 17.72 15.04 14.34
N ASN A 274 18.92 15.02 14.91
CA ASN A 274 19.16 14.52 16.26
C ASN A 274 18.26 15.24 17.28
N GLY A 275 17.51 14.45 18.06
CA GLY A 275 16.65 14.92 19.15
C GLY A 275 15.20 15.22 18.77
N GLN A 276 14.79 15.05 17.51
CA GLN A 276 13.39 15.13 17.09
C GLN A 276 12.68 13.77 17.19
N TRP A 277 11.34 13.80 17.30
CA TRP A 277 10.53 12.58 17.32
C TRP A 277 10.32 12.09 15.87
N ASN A 278 10.90 10.93 15.59
CA ASN A 278 10.78 10.19 14.33
C ASN A 278 9.76 9.06 14.50
N LYS A 279 9.28 8.50 13.39
CA LYS A 279 8.34 7.37 13.40
C LYS A 279 9.02 6.08 12.96
N ALA A 280 8.77 4.98 13.66
CA ALA A 280 9.24 3.66 13.25
C ALA A 280 8.15 2.60 13.40
N TYR A 281 8.19 1.59 12.53
CA TYR A 281 7.32 0.43 12.58
C TYR A 281 8.17 -0.81 12.88
N LEU A 282 7.87 -1.48 13.98
CA LEU A 282 8.59 -2.68 14.41
C LEU A 282 7.72 -3.91 14.23
N ALA A 283 8.20 -4.91 13.49
CA ALA A 283 7.63 -6.25 13.50
C ALA A 283 7.97 -6.90 14.84
N PHE A 284 7.01 -7.60 15.42
CA PHE A 284 7.27 -8.48 16.56
C PHE A 284 6.80 -9.90 16.29
N GLY A 285 7.51 -10.88 16.84
CA GLY A 285 7.19 -12.30 16.66
C GLY A 285 7.63 -13.17 17.84
N SER A 286 6.78 -14.13 18.25
CA SER A 286 7.07 -15.07 19.34
C SER A 286 6.47 -16.45 19.06
N ASN A 287 7.21 -17.53 19.33
CA ASN A 287 6.68 -18.91 19.21
C ASN A 287 7.08 -19.87 20.35
N ILE A 288 7.64 -19.36 21.44
CA ILE A 288 7.99 -20.16 22.63
C ILE A 288 7.21 -19.67 23.84
N GLY A 289 6.74 -20.61 24.67
CA GLY A 289 6.18 -20.32 25.99
C GLY A 289 4.95 -19.41 25.94
N ASP A 290 4.85 -18.49 26.90
CA ASP A 290 3.80 -17.48 26.93
C ASP A 290 4.09 -16.34 25.95
N ARG A 291 3.70 -16.59 24.69
CA ARG A 291 3.93 -15.69 23.55
C ARG A 291 3.39 -14.29 23.81
N LEU A 292 2.20 -14.17 24.43
CA LEU A 292 1.59 -12.87 24.66
C LEU A 292 2.28 -12.14 25.80
N ASN A 293 2.65 -12.81 26.88
CA ASN A 293 3.40 -12.19 27.97
C ASN A 293 4.77 -11.67 27.49
N PHE A 294 5.46 -12.38 26.60
CA PHE A 294 6.70 -11.86 26.01
C PHE A 294 6.47 -10.59 25.19
N ILE A 295 5.40 -10.56 24.38
CA ILE A 295 5.04 -9.38 23.57
C ILE A 295 4.67 -8.19 24.47
N THR A 296 3.80 -8.39 25.48
CA THR A 296 3.39 -7.32 26.39
C THR A 296 4.56 -6.82 27.23
N THR A 297 5.45 -7.71 27.68
CA THR A 297 6.69 -7.33 28.39
C THR A 297 7.61 -6.50 27.49
N ALA A 298 7.79 -6.89 26.23
CA ALA A 298 8.56 -6.11 25.27
C ALA A 298 7.98 -4.70 25.06
N PHE A 299 6.64 -4.58 25.00
CA PHE A 299 5.97 -3.28 24.88
C PHE A 299 6.18 -2.42 26.13
N SER A 300 6.10 -3.00 27.33
CA SER A 300 6.40 -2.30 28.57
C SER A 300 7.85 -1.81 28.62
N LEU A 301 8.81 -2.62 28.16
CA LEU A 301 10.23 -2.23 28.10
C LEU A 301 10.49 -1.13 27.06
N LEU A 302 9.82 -1.18 25.91
CA LEU A 302 9.85 -0.09 24.92
C LEU A 302 9.32 1.21 25.54
N GLN A 303 8.16 1.18 26.19
CA GLN A 303 7.54 2.36 26.84
C GLN A 303 8.33 2.88 28.04
N ALA A 304 9.10 2.03 28.73
CA ALA A 304 9.93 2.44 29.86
C ALA A 304 11.12 3.33 29.45
N ASN A 305 11.52 3.30 28.17
CA ASN A 305 12.56 4.17 27.65
C ASN A 305 11.99 5.56 27.31
N PRO A 306 12.46 6.66 27.93
CA PRO A 306 11.92 8.01 27.70
C PRO A 306 12.11 8.51 26.25
N LYS A 307 12.97 7.85 25.47
CA LYS A 307 13.20 8.16 24.05
C LYS A 307 12.27 7.41 23.10
N VAL A 308 11.35 6.60 23.61
CA VAL A 308 10.41 5.81 22.81
C VAL A 308 8.99 6.02 23.35
N ARG A 309 8.04 6.20 22.44
CA ARG A 309 6.60 6.27 22.74
C ARG A 309 5.88 5.29 21.85
N LEU A 310 5.11 4.41 22.45
CA LEU A 310 4.25 3.50 21.69
C LEU A 310 2.99 4.26 21.28
N VAL A 311 2.77 4.38 19.97
CA VAL A 311 1.62 5.11 19.40
C VAL A 311 0.46 4.18 19.12
N ASN A 312 0.73 3.05 18.47
CA ASN A 312 -0.31 2.11 18.04
C ASN A 312 0.24 0.68 17.95
N SER A 313 -0.65 -0.30 17.89
CA SER A 313 -0.30 -1.71 17.71
C SER A 313 -1.32 -2.41 16.84
N SER A 314 -0.85 -3.31 15.98
CA SER A 314 -1.68 -4.16 15.15
C SER A 314 -2.46 -5.19 15.99
N SER A 315 -3.26 -5.97 15.29
CA SER A 315 -3.78 -7.26 15.71
C SER A 315 -2.66 -8.26 15.99
N LEU A 316 -2.97 -9.29 16.79
CA LEU A 316 -2.16 -10.49 16.89
C LEU A 316 -2.56 -11.49 15.80
N PHE A 317 -1.58 -11.98 15.06
CA PHE A 317 -1.78 -12.99 14.03
C PHE A 317 -0.96 -14.25 14.35
N GLU A 318 -1.57 -15.41 14.24
CA GLU A 318 -0.90 -16.70 14.27
C GLU A 318 -0.60 -17.13 12.82
N SER A 319 0.66 -17.47 12.56
CA SER A 319 1.14 -17.94 11.26
C SER A 319 1.92 -19.25 11.41
N GLU A 320 1.85 -20.09 10.38
CA GLU A 320 2.74 -21.25 10.28
C GLU A 320 4.21 -20.78 10.15
N PRO A 321 5.18 -21.58 10.64
CA PRO A 321 6.59 -21.29 10.40
C PRO A 321 6.90 -21.23 8.90
N MET A 322 7.58 -20.17 8.44
CA MET A 322 7.86 -19.99 7.01
C MET A 322 8.99 -20.91 6.50
N TYR A 323 10.07 -21.08 7.27
CA TYR A 323 11.27 -21.80 6.82
C TYR A 323 11.42 -23.20 7.44
N PHE A 324 11.05 -23.36 8.71
CA PHE A 324 11.24 -24.59 9.47
C PHE A 324 9.90 -25.05 10.05
N LYS A 325 9.21 -25.93 9.32
CA LYS A 325 7.84 -26.37 9.63
C LYS A 325 7.72 -27.16 10.94
N ASP A 326 8.81 -27.76 11.42
CA ASP A 326 8.87 -28.48 12.71
C ASP A 326 9.01 -27.53 13.91
N GLN A 327 8.15 -26.51 14.01
CA GLN A 327 8.13 -25.54 15.11
C GLN A 327 6.69 -25.16 15.48
N GLN A 328 6.51 -24.62 16.69
CA GLN A 328 5.22 -24.04 17.09
C GLN A 328 4.88 -22.82 16.22
N PRO A 329 3.59 -22.56 15.93
CA PRO A 329 3.15 -21.39 15.20
C PRO A 329 3.59 -20.06 15.84
N PHE A 330 3.95 -19.10 15.02
CA PHE A 330 4.38 -17.78 15.46
C PHE A 330 3.17 -16.88 15.73
N MET A 331 3.20 -16.16 16.85
CA MET A 331 2.34 -15.02 17.12
C MET A 331 3.08 -13.74 16.68
N ASN A 332 2.56 -13.08 15.65
CA ASN A 332 3.17 -11.93 15.01
C ASN A 332 2.27 -10.68 15.10
N GLY A 333 2.90 -9.53 14.91
CA GLY A 333 2.22 -8.26 14.70
C GLY A 333 3.21 -7.14 14.40
N CYS A 334 2.71 -5.91 14.42
CA CYS A 334 3.46 -4.69 14.17
C CYS A 334 3.12 -3.66 15.25
N VAL A 335 4.10 -2.89 15.68
CA VAL A 335 3.93 -1.76 16.60
C VAL A 335 4.46 -0.49 15.95
N GLU A 336 3.65 0.56 16.01
CA GLU A 336 4.03 1.91 15.61
C GLU A 336 4.58 2.64 16.83
N ILE A 337 5.79 3.17 16.71
CA ILE A 337 6.43 3.95 17.76
C ILE A 337 6.87 5.31 17.22
N GLU A 338 6.88 6.29 18.12
CA GLU A 338 7.64 7.51 17.98
C GLU A 338 8.94 7.37 18.78
N THR A 339 10.06 7.82 18.22
CA THR A 339 11.34 7.73 18.92
C THR A 339 12.30 8.86 18.57
N THR A 340 13.13 9.25 19.53
CA THR A 340 14.26 10.18 19.32
C THR A 340 15.58 9.45 19.06
N LEU A 341 15.58 8.11 19.03
CA LEU A 341 16.73 7.28 18.70
C LEU A 341 16.90 7.21 17.19
N ASP A 342 18.13 7.36 16.68
CA ASP A 342 18.44 7.01 15.30
C ASP A 342 18.26 5.49 15.05
N PRO A 343 18.16 5.05 13.78
CA PRO A 343 17.92 3.65 13.45
C PRO A 343 18.89 2.64 14.09
N GLN A 344 20.18 2.98 14.20
CA GLN A 344 21.19 2.10 14.78
C GLN A 344 21.03 2.01 16.30
N ALA A 345 20.80 3.14 16.96
CA ALA A 345 20.50 3.17 18.39
C ALA A 345 19.19 2.45 18.72
N LEU A 346 18.18 2.55 17.85
CA LEU A 346 16.92 1.81 17.99
C LEU A 346 17.12 0.31 17.82
N LEU A 347 17.92 -0.13 16.83
CA LEU A 347 18.27 -1.54 16.64
C LEU A 347 18.99 -2.10 17.87
N ALA A 348 19.99 -1.38 18.37
CA ALA A 348 20.73 -1.76 19.58
C ALA A 348 19.80 -1.89 20.79
N PHE A 349 18.83 -0.97 20.94
CA PHE A 349 17.84 -1.03 22.00
C PHE A 349 16.88 -2.23 21.85
N CYS A 350 16.43 -2.53 20.62
CA CYS A 350 15.61 -3.73 20.35
C CYS A 350 16.38 -5.01 20.70
N LYS A 351 17.67 -5.11 20.33
CA LYS A 351 18.52 -6.24 20.70
C LYS A 351 18.75 -6.35 22.20
N LYS A 352 18.89 -5.24 22.90
CA LYS A 352 18.95 -5.23 24.37
C LYS A 352 17.70 -5.86 24.99
N ILE A 353 16.51 -5.46 24.53
CA ILE A 353 15.24 -6.03 25.02
C ILE A 353 15.19 -7.55 24.78
N GLU A 354 15.55 -8.00 23.57
CA GLU A 354 15.55 -9.42 23.22
C GLU A 354 16.50 -10.25 24.11
N TYR A 355 17.77 -9.86 24.21
CA TYR A 355 18.82 -10.69 24.79
C TYR A 355 19.06 -10.47 26.28
N GLU A 356 18.95 -9.24 26.78
CA GLU A 356 19.29 -8.92 28.18
C GLU A 356 18.06 -9.03 29.10
N GLU A 357 16.93 -8.49 28.66
CA GLU A 357 15.72 -8.38 29.51
C GLU A 357 14.86 -9.65 29.41
N ILE A 358 14.53 -10.07 28.17
CA ILE A 358 13.67 -11.24 27.91
C ILE A 358 14.50 -12.53 27.80
N LYS A 359 15.83 -12.42 27.77
CA LYS A 359 16.78 -13.55 27.76
C LYS A 359 16.55 -14.53 26.62
N ARG A 360 16.35 -14.02 25.40
CA ARG A 360 16.27 -14.82 24.18
C ARG A 360 17.55 -15.66 24.01
N VAL A 361 17.37 -16.96 23.74
CA VAL A 361 18.45 -17.87 23.36
C VAL A 361 18.39 -18.09 21.85
N LYS A 362 19.41 -17.63 21.11
CA LYS A 362 19.50 -17.85 19.66
C LYS A 362 20.15 -19.22 19.39
N HIS A 363 19.35 -20.19 18.94
CA HIS A 363 19.87 -21.50 18.55
C HIS A 363 20.45 -21.49 17.12
N PHE A 364 19.71 -20.94 16.15
CA PHE A 364 20.10 -20.77 14.75
C PHE A 364 19.20 -19.71 14.09
N ASP A 365 19.54 -19.27 12.87
CA ASP A 365 18.75 -18.26 12.14
C ASP A 365 17.35 -18.76 11.78
N ASN A 366 16.32 -17.95 12.04
CA ASN A 366 14.90 -18.31 11.91
C ASN A 366 14.43 -19.48 12.80
N GLY A 367 15.16 -19.80 13.87
CA GLY A 367 14.76 -20.77 14.88
C GLY A 367 13.66 -20.26 15.84
N PRO A 368 13.23 -21.11 16.78
CA PRO A 368 12.30 -20.74 17.84
C PRO A 368 12.83 -19.56 18.69
N ARG A 369 11.94 -18.67 19.12
CA ARG A 369 12.29 -17.46 19.90
C ARG A 369 11.15 -17.02 20.84
N SER A 370 11.55 -16.51 22.00
CA SER A 370 10.65 -15.86 22.97
C SER A 370 10.12 -14.52 22.46
N ILE A 371 10.95 -13.74 21.77
CA ILE A 371 10.56 -12.51 21.08
C ILE A 371 11.58 -12.17 19.97
N ASP A 372 11.12 -11.54 18.90
CA ASP A 372 11.90 -10.86 17.85
C ASP A 372 11.35 -9.44 17.73
N LEU A 373 12.23 -8.44 17.56
CA LEU A 373 11.85 -7.06 17.24
C LEU A 373 12.68 -6.57 16.04
N ASP A 374 12.03 -6.45 14.88
CA ASP A 374 12.68 -6.04 13.63
C ASP A 374 12.15 -4.67 13.19
N ILE A 375 13.06 -3.74 12.85
CA ILE A 375 12.67 -2.45 12.27
C ILE A 375 12.26 -2.67 10.82
N ILE A 376 10.97 -2.48 10.51
CA ILE A 376 10.43 -2.67 9.16
C ILE A 376 10.57 -1.40 8.33
N MET A 377 10.20 -0.26 8.90
CA MET A 377 10.22 1.05 8.26
C MET A 377 10.57 2.13 9.28
N TYR A 378 11.20 3.20 8.81
CA TYR A 378 11.57 4.36 9.61
C TYR A 378 11.33 5.63 8.80
N SER A 379 10.75 6.63 9.42
CA SER A 379 10.52 7.96 8.84
C SER A 379 11.04 9.04 9.78
N ASN A 380 11.64 10.10 9.23
CA ASN A 380 12.06 11.24 10.02
C ASN A 380 10.85 12.07 10.51
N SER A 381 11.13 13.12 11.27
CA SER A 381 10.16 14.08 11.80
C SER A 381 9.32 14.81 10.73
N ASP A 382 9.85 14.95 9.51
CA ASP A 382 9.14 15.53 8.37
C ASP A 382 8.23 14.52 7.65
N GLY A 383 8.24 13.25 8.10
CA GLY A 383 7.47 12.16 7.51
C GLY A 383 8.14 11.48 6.32
N GLU A 384 9.34 11.89 5.95
CA GLU A 384 10.11 11.28 4.86
C GLU A 384 10.72 9.95 5.29
N HIS A 385 10.71 8.97 4.39
CA HIS A 385 11.29 7.65 4.67
C HIS A 385 12.82 7.71 4.73
N VAL A 386 13.38 7.14 5.80
CA VAL A 386 14.82 6.99 5.97
C VAL A 386 15.25 5.64 5.40
N LEU A 387 16.21 5.67 4.47
CA LEU A 387 16.81 4.47 3.91
C LEU A 387 18.13 4.19 4.61
N VAL A 388 18.32 2.94 5.05
CA VAL A 388 19.58 2.46 5.62
C VAL A 388 19.98 1.21 4.86
N ASN A 389 21.23 1.12 4.44
CA ASN A 389 21.79 -0.10 3.86
C ASN A 389 23.24 -0.21 4.33
N ASP A 390 23.41 -0.75 5.52
CA ASP A 390 24.71 -1.08 6.10
C ASP A 390 24.79 -2.58 6.42
N GLN A 391 25.97 -3.04 6.87
CA GLN A 391 26.20 -4.46 7.13
C GLN A 391 25.32 -5.05 8.25
N ASN A 392 24.80 -4.22 9.15
CA ASN A 392 24.07 -4.65 10.35
C ASN A 392 22.57 -4.32 10.29
N LEU A 393 22.15 -3.36 9.46
CA LEU A 393 20.81 -2.82 9.38
C LEU A 393 20.47 -2.42 7.94
N VAL A 394 19.30 -2.88 7.48
CA VAL A 394 18.72 -2.49 6.20
C VAL A 394 17.28 -2.01 6.44
N ILE A 395 16.97 -0.78 6.02
CA ILE A 395 15.66 -0.13 6.14
C ILE A 395 15.26 0.44 4.76
N PRO A 396 14.04 0.17 4.26
CA PRO A 396 13.04 -0.74 4.82
C PRO A 396 13.55 -2.20 4.86
N HIS A 397 12.97 -3.02 5.74
CA HIS A 397 13.45 -4.38 5.95
C HIS A 397 13.38 -5.19 4.64
N PRO A 398 14.47 -5.84 4.19
CA PRO A 398 14.60 -6.34 2.81
C PRO A 398 13.58 -7.42 2.44
N ARG A 399 13.07 -8.14 3.44
CA ARG A 399 12.11 -9.24 3.25
C ARG A 399 10.68 -8.90 3.65
N MET A 400 10.38 -7.63 3.95
CA MET A 400 9.02 -7.27 4.38
C MET A 400 7.99 -7.58 3.31
N LEU A 401 8.34 -7.39 2.03
CA LEU A 401 7.45 -7.57 0.88
C LEU A 401 7.15 -9.04 0.55
N GLU A 402 7.80 -10.01 1.22
CA GLU A 402 7.59 -11.45 1.00
C GLU A 402 6.66 -12.09 2.04
N ARG A 403 6.27 -11.35 3.09
CA ARG A 403 5.75 -11.93 4.34
C ARG A 403 4.39 -11.35 4.72
N THR A 404 3.33 -12.14 4.59
CA THR A 404 1.97 -11.71 5.01
C THR A 404 1.90 -11.39 6.50
N PHE A 405 2.58 -12.16 7.35
CA PHE A 405 2.65 -11.91 8.80
C PHE A 405 3.41 -10.63 9.19
N VAL A 406 4.05 -9.94 8.22
CA VAL A 406 4.62 -8.58 8.39
C VAL A 406 3.70 -7.54 7.74
N LEU A 407 3.26 -7.78 6.50
CA LEU A 407 2.46 -6.81 5.73
C LEU A 407 1.04 -6.65 6.26
N GLU A 408 0.33 -7.73 6.59
CA GLU A 408 -1.04 -7.64 7.12
C GLU A 408 -1.12 -6.79 8.41
N PRO A 409 -0.30 -7.02 9.46
CA PRO A 409 -0.32 -6.15 10.63
C PRO A 409 0.20 -4.73 10.34
N LEU A 410 1.14 -4.56 9.42
CA LEU A 410 1.61 -3.23 9.01
C LEU A 410 0.49 -2.42 8.35
N CYS A 411 -0.26 -3.01 7.42
CA CYS A 411 -1.40 -2.39 6.72
C CYS A 411 -2.60 -2.09 7.62
N GLU A 412 -2.64 -2.57 8.87
CA GLU A 412 -3.60 -2.08 9.87
C GLU A 412 -3.21 -0.71 10.44
N LEU A 413 -1.93 -0.31 10.31
CA LEU A 413 -1.34 0.88 10.91
C LEU A 413 -1.01 1.97 9.88
N ILE A 414 -0.81 1.60 8.61
CA ILE A 414 -0.48 2.54 7.53
C ILE A 414 -1.65 2.75 6.56
N ALA A 415 -1.81 3.98 6.08
CA ALA A 415 -2.85 4.31 5.12
C ALA A 415 -2.65 3.59 3.76
N PRO A 416 -3.72 3.33 2.99
CA PRO A 416 -3.63 2.66 1.70
C PRO A 416 -2.69 3.30 0.69
N GLU A 417 -2.52 4.63 0.77
CA GLU A 417 -1.67 5.43 -0.12
C GLU A 417 -0.18 5.40 0.25
N MET A 418 0.18 4.79 1.39
CA MET A 418 1.58 4.72 1.82
C MET A 418 2.40 3.87 0.83
N LEU A 419 3.33 4.54 0.16
CA LEU A 419 4.22 3.93 -0.81
C LEU A 419 5.40 3.26 -0.10
N HIS A 420 5.84 2.12 -0.64
CA HIS A 420 7.07 1.52 -0.19
C HIS A 420 8.27 2.38 -0.64
N PRO A 421 9.23 2.71 0.25
CA PRO A 421 10.28 3.71 -0.01
C PRO A 421 11.17 3.42 -1.21
N ILE A 422 11.36 2.14 -1.54
CA ILE A 422 12.24 1.71 -2.64
C ILE A 422 11.44 1.56 -3.93
N THR A 423 10.26 0.94 -3.88
CA THR A 423 9.52 0.54 -5.08
C THR A 423 8.52 1.57 -5.56
N ALA A 424 8.18 2.55 -4.72
CA ALA A 424 7.17 3.57 -4.97
C ALA A 424 5.76 3.02 -5.27
N GLU A 425 5.48 1.77 -4.92
CA GLU A 425 4.14 1.19 -4.98
C GLU A 425 3.46 1.20 -3.60
N PRO A 426 2.12 1.30 -3.54
CA PRO A 426 1.39 1.13 -2.28
C PRO A 426 1.72 -0.20 -1.60
N ILE A 427 2.03 -0.17 -0.30
CA ILE A 427 2.37 -1.39 0.46
C ILE A 427 1.19 -2.38 0.47
N THR A 428 -0.04 -1.85 0.45
CA THR A 428 -1.27 -2.64 0.32
C THR A 428 -1.35 -3.44 -0.98
N HIS A 429 -0.70 -2.98 -2.06
CA HIS A 429 -0.65 -3.70 -3.33
C HIS A 429 0.16 -4.99 -3.22
N TYR A 430 1.34 -4.95 -2.58
CA TYR A 430 2.14 -6.16 -2.31
C TYR A 430 1.38 -7.17 -1.45
N LEU A 431 0.66 -6.71 -0.42
CA LEU A 431 -0.17 -7.59 0.40
C LEU A 431 -1.24 -8.31 -0.45
N SER A 432 -1.91 -7.60 -1.36
CA SER A 432 -2.89 -8.18 -2.28
C SER A 432 -2.24 -9.19 -3.23
N GLN A 433 -1.10 -8.87 -3.83
CA GLN A 433 -0.37 -9.77 -4.73
C GLN A 433 -0.03 -11.11 -4.05
N ILE A 434 0.46 -11.09 -2.81
CA ILE A 434 0.81 -12.33 -2.08
C ILE A 434 -0.43 -13.19 -1.83
N TYR A 435 -1.58 -12.56 -1.53
CA TYR A 435 -2.83 -13.28 -1.33
C TYR A 435 -3.43 -13.82 -2.64
N GLU A 436 -3.22 -13.14 -3.76
CA GLU A 436 -3.65 -13.61 -5.09
C GLU A 436 -2.86 -14.84 -5.57
N MET A 437 -1.67 -15.09 -5.02
CA MET A 437 -0.92 -16.33 -5.27
C MET A 437 -1.60 -17.58 -4.69
N ASP A 438 -2.64 -17.41 -3.86
CA ASP A 438 -3.49 -18.47 -3.29
C ASP A 438 -2.71 -19.63 -2.64
N ASN A 439 -1.70 -19.27 -1.83
CA ASN A 439 -0.93 -20.24 -1.04
C ASN A 439 -1.44 -20.27 0.41
N ASP A 440 -1.86 -21.44 0.87
CA ASP A 440 -2.36 -21.66 2.22
C ASP A 440 -1.39 -21.23 3.33
N GLU A 441 -0.08 -21.29 3.08
CA GLU A 441 0.94 -20.88 4.05
C GLU A 441 0.92 -19.37 4.36
N ASN A 442 0.31 -18.58 3.49
CA ASN A 442 0.17 -17.13 3.65
C ASN A 442 -1.07 -16.75 4.46
N ASN A 443 -2.00 -17.68 4.69
CA ASN A 443 -3.23 -17.44 5.44
C ASN A 443 -2.93 -17.27 6.92
N LEU A 444 -3.58 -16.27 7.54
CA LEU A 444 -3.35 -15.90 8.93
C LEU A 444 -4.58 -16.15 9.78
N TRP A 445 -4.34 -16.56 11.03
CA TRP A 445 -5.35 -16.60 12.07
C TRP A 445 -5.24 -15.35 12.93
N LYS A 446 -6.28 -14.52 12.95
CA LYS A 446 -6.40 -13.43 13.91
C LYS A 446 -6.71 -14.01 15.30
N LEU A 447 -5.97 -13.57 16.31
CA LEU A 447 -6.16 -13.96 17.71
C LEU A 447 -6.71 -12.79 18.54
N ILE A 448 -7.71 -13.08 19.39
CA ILE A 448 -8.13 -12.21 20.50
C ILE A 448 -7.87 -12.96 21.81
N PRO A 449 -6.97 -12.46 22.68
CA PRO A 449 -6.65 -13.11 23.96
C PRO A 449 -7.87 -13.21 24.87
N LEU A 450 -7.95 -14.32 25.61
CA LEU A 450 -8.91 -14.55 26.68
C LEU A 450 -8.18 -14.90 27.99
N PRO A 451 -8.77 -14.66 29.17
CA PRO A 451 -8.14 -15.00 30.44
C PRO A 451 -7.86 -16.49 30.56
N SER A 452 -6.73 -16.83 31.20
CA SER A 452 -6.36 -18.23 31.43
C SER A 452 -7.17 -18.84 32.57
N LEU A 453 -7.46 -20.14 32.47
CA LEU A 453 -8.06 -20.92 33.56
C LEU A 453 -6.95 -21.58 34.39
N GLN A 454 -7.24 -21.99 35.64
CA GLN A 454 -6.23 -22.56 36.55
C GLN A 454 -5.57 -23.82 35.93
N ASN A 455 -4.24 -23.77 35.72
CA ASN A 455 -3.36 -24.84 35.18
C ASN A 455 -3.55 -25.27 33.70
N GLU A 456 -3.19 -24.35 32.78
CA GLU A 456 -2.71 -24.58 31.39
C GLU A 456 -3.59 -24.12 30.20
N SER A 457 -2.86 -23.65 29.18
CA SER A 457 -3.23 -23.13 27.86
C SER A 457 -3.77 -21.68 27.79
N HIS A 458 -3.05 -20.86 27.02
CA HIS A 458 -3.54 -19.55 26.58
C HIS A 458 -4.78 -19.74 25.71
N ARG A 459 -5.87 -19.07 26.10
CA ARG A 459 -7.15 -19.12 25.39
C ARG A 459 -7.26 -17.93 24.44
N PHE A 460 -7.82 -18.16 23.26
CA PHE A 460 -8.07 -17.12 22.26
C PHE A 460 -9.40 -17.35 21.57
N LEU A 461 -10.09 -16.27 21.18
CA LEU A 461 -10.98 -16.34 20.02
C LEU A 461 -10.09 -16.34 18.77
N LYS A 462 -10.37 -17.24 17.83
CA LYS A 462 -9.57 -17.44 16.62
C LYS A 462 -10.40 -17.19 15.37
N PHE A 463 -9.88 -16.37 14.45
CA PHE A 463 -10.55 -16.05 13.19
C PHE A 463 -9.61 -16.31 12.02
N LYS A 464 -9.87 -17.37 11.25
CA LYS A 464 -9.11 -17.69 10.02
C LYS A 464 -9.68 -16.90 8.87
N THR A 465 -8.81 -16.24 8.11
CA THR A 465 -9.20 -15.47 6.93
C THR A 465 -8.48 -15.99 5.71
N VAL A 466 -9.20 -16.07 4.60
CA VAL A 466 -8.67 -16.48 3.29
C VAL A 466 -9.18 -15.53 2.23
N THR A 467 -8.46 -15.47 1.12
CA THR A 467 -8.84 -14.70 -0.06
C THR A 467 -9.64 -15.60 -0.99
N LYS A 468 -10.92 -15.27 -1.24
CA LYS A 468 -11.79 -16.08 -2.10
C LYS A 468 -12.38 -15.21 -3.20
N PHE A 469 -12.28 -15.68 -4.44
CA PHE A 469 -13.06 -15.11 -5.54
C PHE A 469 -14.52 -15.53 -5.36
N ASP A 470 -15.44 -14.57 -5.41
CA ASP A 470 -16.88 -14.83 -5.41
C ASP A 470 -17.41 -14.72 -6.85
N PRO A 471 -17.47 -15.83 -7.62
CA PRO A 471 -17.89 -15.79 -9.01
C PRO A 471 -19.39 -15.56 -9.20
N VAL A 472 -20.19 -15.68 -8.13
CA VAL A 472 -21.66 -15.75 -8.23
C VAL A 472 -22.32 -14.42 -7.89
N HIS A 473 -21.80 -13.70 -6.89
CA HIS A 473 -22.49 -12.54 -6.33
C HIS A 473 -21.80 -11.22 -6.59
N THR A 474 -20.47 -11.17 -6.41
CA THR A 474 -19.74 -9.89 -6.47
C THR A 474 -18.75 -9.82 -7.61
N SER A 475 -18.35 -10.97 -8.20
CA SER A 475 -17.29 -11.05 -9.22
C SER A 475 -15.99 -10.37 -8.77
N VAL A 476 -15.74 -10.30 -7.46
CA VAL A 476 -14.52 -9.72 -6.88
C VAL A 476 -13.90 -10.66 -5.87
N THR A 477 -12.58 -10.71 -5.90
CA THR A 477 -11.75 -11.36 -4.91
C THR A 477 -11.71 -10.49 -3.65
N HIS A 478 -12.08 -11.06 -2.50
CA HIS A 478 -11.95 -10.36 -1.23
C HIS A 478 -11.68 -11.36 -0.10
N ARG A 479 -11.12 -10.84 1.00
CA ARG A 479 -10.91 -11.65 2.19
C ARG A 479 -12.22 -11.87 2.93
N ARG A 480 -12.42 -13.12 3.37
CA ARG A 480 -13.55 -13.53 4.21
C ARG A 480 -13.06 -14.37 5.39
N THR A 481 -13.82 -14.34 6.48
CA THR A 481 -13.59 -15.26 7.60
C THR A 481 -14.14 -16.65 7.23
N VAL A 482 -13.30 -17.69 7.30
CA VAL A 482 -13.69 -19.09 7.02
C VAL A 482 -13.67 -19.97 8.26
N SER A 483 -13.15 -19.48 9.39
CA SER A 483 -13.36 -20.18 10.66
C SER A 483 -14.84 -20.16 11.06
N PRO A 484 -15.29 -21.17 11.84
CA PRO A 484 -16.68 -21.24 12.31
C PRO A 484 -17.14 -19.96 12.99
N THR A 485 -18.42 -19.62 12.81
CA THR A 485 -19.03 -18.46 13.44
C THR A 485 -19.29 -18.75 14.92
N TYR A 486 -18.89 -17.85 15.82
CA TYR A 486 -19.16 -18.01 17.24
C TYR A 486 -20.63 -17.73 17.57
N VAL A 487 -21.24 -18.61 18.37
CA VAL A 487 -22.58 -18.39 18.93
C VAL A 487 -22.48 -17.79 20.33
N MET A 488 -23.19 -16.67 20.53
CA MET A 488 -23.31 -16.00 21.83
C MET A 488 -24.75 -16.08 22.34
N GLY A 489 -24.99 -16.90 23.37
CA GLY A 489 -26.28 -17.07 24.02
C GLY A 489 -26.60 -15.96 25.01
N ILE A 490 -27.73 -15.28 24.83
CA ILE A 490 -28.19 -14.24 25.73
C ILE A 490 -28.77 -14.87 27.01
N PHE A 491 -28.25 -14.47 28.17
CA PHE A 491 -28.74 -14.87 29.48
C PHE A 491 -29.10 -13.64 30.32
N ASN A 492 -30.36 -13.21 30.23
CA ASN A 492 -30.85 -12.04 30.96
C ASN A 492 -31.23 -12.41 32.41
N THR A 493 -30.64 -11.73 33.39
CA THR A 493 -30.96 -11.87 34.82
C THR A 493 -31.83 -10.71 35.34
N THR A 494 -32.64 -10.12 34.46
CA THR A 494 -33.53 -8.99 34.76
C THR A 494 -34.98 -9.41 35.03
N PRO A 495 -35.71 -8.69 35.90
CA PRO A 495 -37.13 -8.94 36.15
C PRO A 495 -38.01 -8.56 34.94
N ASP A 496 -37.63 -7.52 34.19
CA ASP A 496 -38.42 -6.92 33.12
C ASP A 496 -38.21 -7.55 31.72
N SER A 497 -37.77 -8.81 31.63
CA SER A 497 -37.41 -9.39 30.34
C SER A 497 -38.65 -9.75 29.48
N PHE A 498 -39.32 -8.78 28.86
CA PHE A 498 -40.37 -8.92 27.84
C PHE A 498 -40.14 -9.97 26.70
N SER A 499 -38.91 -10.45 26.49
CA SER A 499 -38.57 -11.54 25.57
C SER A 499 -38.43 -12.91 26.25
N ASP A 500 -37.99 -12.95 27.51
CA ASP A 500 -37.78 -14.17 28.31
C ASP A 500 -38.72 -14.27 29.52
N GLY A 501 -39.75 -13.42 29.59
CA GLY A 501 -40.81 -13.42 30.61
C GLY A 501 -40.39 -13.18 32.06
N GLY A 502 -39.19 -12.67 32.34
CA GLY A 502 -38.65 -12.64 33.72
C GLY A 502 -38.37 -14.03 34.31
N VAL A 503 -38.36 -15.08 33.46
CA VAL A 503 -38.30 -16.50 33.87
C VAL A 503 -37.07 -16.82 34.70
N PHE A 504 -35.96 -16.08 34.56
CA PHE A 504 -34.72 -16.33 35.28
C PHE A 504 -34.52 -15.49 36.55
N TYR A 505 -35.30 -14.43 36.79
CA TYR A 505 -35.09 -13.53 37.93
C TYR A 505 -35.56 -14.13 39.26
N GLN A 506 -36.61 -14.97 39.23
CA GLN A 506 -37.12 -15.68 40.41
C GLN A 506 -36.48 -17.05 40.62
N ASN A 507 -35.53 -17.43 39.76
CA ASN A 507 -34.95 -18.76 39.78
C ASN A 507 -33.94 -18.90 40.91
N SER A 508 -33.94 -20.06 41.56
CA SER A 508 -32.87 -20.43 42.48
C SER A 508 -31.53 -20.54 41.74
N LYS A 509 -30.40 -20.47 42.46
CA LYS A 509 -29.07 -20.62 41.86
C LYS A 509 -28.95 -21.93 41.07
N GLU A 510 -29.59 -23.00 41.54
CA GLU A 510 -29.62 -24.32 40.89
C GLU A 510 -30.37 -24.27 39.56
N GLN A 511 -31.50 -23.56 39.48
CA GLN A 511 -32.26 -23.38 38.25
C GLN A 511 -31.48 -22.53 37.23
N ILE A 512 -30.83 -21.45 37.66
CA ILE A 512 -29.95 -20.64 36.80
C ILE A 512 -28.86 -21.53 36.18
N LEU A 513 -28.15 -22.30 37.00
CA LEU A 513 -27.11 -23.22 36.53
C LEU A 513 -27.68 -24.30 35.59
N SER A 514 -28.85 -24.86 35.90
CA SER A 514 -29.49 -25.84 35.02
C SER A 514 -29.79 -25.27 33.63
N ASN A 515 -30.25 -24.03 33.56
CA ASN A 515 -30.54 -23.37 32.28
C ASN A 515 -29.27 -23.08 31.49
N VAL A 516 -28.22 -22.58 32.16
CA VAL A 516 -26.92 -22.35 31.51
C VAL A 516 -26.32 -23.66 31.01
N LYS A 517 -26.40 -24.75 31.79
CA LYS A 517 -25.98 -26.10 31.36
C LYS A 517 -26.73 -26.54 30.12
N GLN A 518 -28.05 -26.35 30.08
CA GLN A 518 -28.85 -26.71 28.90
C GLN A 518 -28.45 -25.88 27.67
N MET A 519 -28.28 -24.56 27.83
CA MET A 519 -27.82 -23.69 26.75
C MET A 519 -26.44 -24.10 26.22
N CYS A 520 -25.51 -24.44 27.12
CA CYS A 520 -24.19 -24.92 26.75
C CYS A 520 -24.29 -26.26 26.03
N ALA A 521 -25.07 -27.21 26.53
CA ALA A 521 -25.27 -28.51 25.89
C ALA A 521 -25.88 -28.38 24.48
N ASP A 522 -26.91 -27.54 24.34
CA ASP A 522 -27.58 -27.29 23.05
C ASP A 522 -26.64 -26.65 22.01
N ALA A 523 -25.70 -25.78 22.43
CA ALA A 523 -24.71 -25.19 21.54
C ALA A 523 -23.56 -26.15 21.22
N LEU A 524 -22.99 -26.78 22.25
CA LEU A 524 -21.80 -27.63 22.15
C LEU A 524 -22.06 -28.97 21.45
N GLU A 525 -23.32 -29.31 21.18
CA GLU A 525 -23.68 -30.42 20.29
C GLU A 525 -23.17 -30.19 18.86
N LEU A 526 -23.11 -28.94 18.39
CA LEU A 526 -22.77 -28.57 17.01
C LEU A 526 -21.58 -27.61 16.89
N HIS A 527 -21.17 -26.98 17.99
CA HIS A 527 -20.13 -25.95 18.05
C HIS A 527 -19.04 -26.35 19.03
N ASP A 528 -17.79 -25.98 18.75
CA ASP A 528 -16.67 -26.32 19.63
C ASP A 528 -16.65 -25.48 20.91
N GLN A 529 -17.16 -24.25 20.84
CA GLN A 529 -17.21 -23.29 21.92
C GLN A 529 -18.54 -22.54 21.92
N VAL A 530 -18.94 -22.04 23.08
CA VAL A 530 -20.14 -21.22 23.27
C VAL A 530 -19.81 -20.02 24.14
N ILE A 531 -20.32 -18.84 23.78
CA ILE A 531 -20.26 -17.65 24.62
C ILE A 531 -21.60 -17.49 25.33
N ILE A 532 -21.60 -17.35 26.66
CA ILE A 532 -22.80 -17.01 27.44
C ILE A 532 -22.69 -15.56 27.86
N ASP A 533 -23.60 -14.72 27.38
CA ASP A 533 -23.62 -13.28 27.61
C ASP A 533 -24.65 -12.91 28.67
N ILE A 534 -24.16 -12.56 29.85
CA ILE A 534 -24.95 -12.36 31.07
C ILE A 534 -25.30 -10.88 31.18
N GLY A 535 -26.59 -10.55 31.24
CA GLY A 535 -27.06 -9.17 31.31
C GLY A 535 -27.94 -8.91 32.53
N GLY A 536 -27.49 -8.02 33.42
CA GLY A 536 -28.22 -7.57 34.61
C GLY A 536 -28.99 -6.26 34.43
N CYS A 537 -28.77 -5.58 33.30
CA CYS A 537 -29.40 -4.32 32.90
C CYS A 537 -30.22 -4.49 31.62
N SER A 538 -31.43 -3.90 31.59
CA SER A 538 -32.20 -3.85 30.35
C SER A 538 -31.70 -2.70 29.48
N THR A 539 -31.28 -3.02 28.25
CA THR A 539 -30.86 -2.03 27.24
C THR A 539 -31.98 -1.66 26.27
N ARG A 540 -33.24 -1.99 26.60
CA ARG A 540 -34.40 -1.64 25.78
C ARG A 540 -34.71 -0.14 25.85
N PRO A 541 -35.17 0.47 24.74
CA PRO A 541 -35.54 1.89 24.74
C PRO A 541 -36.51 2.24 25.87
N ASN A 542 -36.17 3.27 26.66
CA ASN A 542 -36.94 3.78 27.80
C ASN A 542 -37.14 2.78 28.97
N SER A 543 -36.30 1.76 29.10
CA SER A 543 -36.39 0.84 30.25
C SER A 543 -35.75 1.43 31.50
N ALA A 544 -36.34 1.14 32.67
CA ALA A 544 -35.78 1.53 33.95
C ALA A 544 -34.44 0.82 34.18
N GLN A 545 -33.43 1.60 34.60
CA GLN A 545 -32.10 1.06 34.87
C GLN A 545 -31.99 0.70 36.35
N PRO A 546 -31.47 -0.50 36.69
CA PRO A 546 -31.24 -0.89 38.08
C PRO A 546 -30.15 -0.04 38.74
N SER A 547 -30.09 -0.11 40.07
CA SER A 547 -28.94 0.46 40.80
C SER A 547 -27.64 -0.31 40.48
N LEU A 548 -26.49 0.28 40.79
CA LEU A 548 -25.19 -0.38 40.59
C LEU A 548 -25.10 -1.69 41.38
N ASP A 549 -25.48 -1.67 42.66
CA ASP A 549 -25.43 -2.83 43.54
C ASP A 549 -26.37 -3.94 43.08
N GLU A 550 -27.54 -3.56 42.57
CA GLU A 550 -28.53 -4.50 42.03
C GLU A 550 -28.04 -5.18 40.74
N GLU A 551 -27.38 -4.45 39.83
CA GLU A 551 -26.76 -5.07 38.64
C GLU A 551 -25.64 -6.05 39.05
N ILE A 552 -24.83 -5.69 40.04
CA ILE A 552 -23.76 -6.55 40.58
C ILE A 552 -24.35 -7.83 41.16
N GLU A 553 -25.37 -7.73 42.01
CA GLU A 553 -26.03 -8.89 42.63
C GLU A 553 -26.62 -9.84 41.56
N ARG A 554 -27.23 -9.28 40.51
CA ARG A 554 -27.84 -10.04 39.42
C ARG A 554 -26.84 -10.75 38.50
N THR A 555 -25.59 -10.30 38.43
CA THR A 555 -24.63 -10.76 37.41
C THR A 555 -23.43 -11.50 38.00
N ILE A 556 -22.76 -10.91 39.00
CA ILE A 556 -21.48 -11.40 39.52
C ILE A 556 -21.64 -12.77 40.19
N GLU A 557 -22.73 -12.97 40.95
CA GLU A 557 -23.02 -14.27 41.56
C GLU A 557 -23.30 -15.36 40.52
N VAL A 558 -23.88 -14.99 39.37
CA VAL A 558 -24.14 -15.92 38.26
C VAL A 558 -22.84 -16.30 37.56
N ILE A 559 -21.98 -15.33 37.24
CA ILE A 559 -20.63 -15.57 36.67
C ILE A 559 -19.85 -16.51 37.58
N LYS A 560 -19.81 -16.20 38.88
CA LYS A 560 -19.14 -17.02 39.89
C LYS A 560 -19.71 -18.43 39.97
N ALA A 561 -21.03 -18.59 39.89
CA ALA A 561 -21.66 -19.91 39.91
C ALA A 561 -21.28 -20.73 38.66
N ILE A 562 -21.27 -20.12 37.47
CA ILE A 562 -20.92 -20.79 36.21
C ILE A 562 -19.46 -21.24 36.22
N ARG A 563 -18.54 -20.38 36.68
CA ARG A 563 -17.10 -20.70 36.76
C ARG A 563 -16.75 -21.79 37.76
N ASN A 564 -17.51 -21.88 38.85
CA ASN A 564 -17.33 -22.93 39.85
C ASN A 564 -18.15 -24.19 39.56
N CYS A 565 -18.83 -24.28 38.42
CA CYS A 565 -19.65 -25.43 38.10
C CYS A 565 -18.80 -26.56 37.50
N PRO A 566 -18.65 -27.71 38.19
CA PRO A 566 -17.80 -28.81 37.73
C PRO A 566 -18.37 -29.56 36.52
N ASP A 567 -19.69 -29.48 36.31
CA ASP A 567 -20.37 -30.16 35.20
C ASP A 567 -20.25 -29.40 33.86
N LEU A 568 -19.69 -28.19 33.87
CA LEU A 568 -19.45 -27.40 32.67
C LEU A 568 -18.01 -27.55 32.22
N ASN A 569 -17.81 -27.81 30.92
CA ASN A 569 -16.49 -27.76 30.33
C ASN A 569 -16.01 -26.30 30.23
N GLN A 570 -15.22 -25.87 31.20
CA GLN A 570 -14.78 -24.48 31.33
C GLN A 570 -13.92 -23.98 30.15
N GLU A 571 -13.23 -24.88 29.44
CA GLU A 571 -12.43 -24.52 28.25
C GLU A 571 -13.32 -24.14 27.06
N LYS A 572 -14.50 -24.78 26.95
CA LYS A 572 -15.46 -24.57 25.86
C LYS A 572 -16.50 -23.49 26.15
N VAL A 573 -16.71 -23.16 27.43
CA VAL A 573 -17.70 -22.16 27.87
C VAL A 573 -17.00 -20.82 28.13
N LEU A 574 -17.24 -19.87 27.24
CA LEU A 574 -16.78 -18.50 27.36
C LEU A 574 -17.84 -17.64 28.07
N ILE A 575 -17.44 -16.72 28.94
CA ILE A 575 -18.37 -15.85 29.67
C ILE A 575 -18.20 -14.41 29.22
N SER A 576 -19.30 -13.81 28.78
CA SER A 576 -19.42 -12.39 28.46
C SER A 576 -20.33 -11.70 29.48
N ILE A 577 -20.00 -10.46 29.85
CA ILE A 577 -20.83 -9.59 30.69
C ILE A 577 -21.37 -8.43 29.84
N ASP A 578 -22.69 -8.33 29.67
CA ASP A 578 -23.39 -7.22 29.01
C ASP A 578 -23.56 -6.08 30.02
N THR A 579 -22.55 -5.20 30.09
CA THR A 579 -22.55 -4.04 30.98
C THR A 579 -21.81 -2.86 30.35
N TYR A 580 -22.35 -1.67 30.59
CA TYR A 580 -21.69 -0.40 30.26
C TYR A 580 -21.02 0.23 31.48
N ARG A 581 -21.04 -0.42 32.66
CA ARG A 581 -20.50 0.14 33.91
C ARG A 581 -19.13 -0.44 34.22
N SER A 582 -18.14 0.43 34.36
CA SER A 582 -16.75 0.05 34.67
C SER A 582 -16.62 -0.80 35.94
N THR A 583 -17.35 -0.46 37.01
CA THR A 583 -17.29 -1.18 38.29
C THR A 583 -17.88 -2.60 38.20
N VAL A 584 -18.90 -2.80 37.35
CA VAL A 584 -19.46 -4.14 37.11
C VAL A 584 -18.47 -4.95 36.29
N ALA A 585 -17.90 -4.36 35.24
CA ALA A 585 -16.89 -4.99 34.39
C ALA A 585 -15.65 -5.43 35.20
N GLU A 586 -15.15 -4.59 36.10
CA GLU A 586 -14.03 -4.88 37.00
C GLU A 586 -14.31 -6.12 37.88
N LYS A 587 -15.46 -6.16 38.57
CA LYS A 587 -15.88 -7.32 39.37
C LYS A 587 -16.15 -8.57 38.53
N ALA A 588 -16.63 -8.40 37.30
CA ALA A 588 -16.88 -9.51 36.39
C ALA A 588 -15.57 -10.17 35.96
N ILE A 589 -14.53 -9.39 35.66
CA ILE A 589 -13.18 -9.90 35.35
C ILE A 589 -12.63 -10.67 36.56
N GLU A 590 -12.68 -10.08 37.76
CA GLU A 590 -12.22 -10.72 39.00
C GLU A 590 -12.90 -12.06 39.28
N THR A 591 -14.15 -12.22 38.82
CA THR A 591 -14.93 -13.46 38.98
C THR A 591 -14.82 -14.43 37.80
N GLY A 592 -14.06 -14.08 36.77
CA GLY A 592 -13.71 -14.95 35.64
C GLY A 592 -14.49 -14.71 34.34
N ALA A 593 -15.04 -13.51 34.12
CA ALA A 593 -15.53 -13.13 32.79
C ALA A 593 -14.39 -13.06 31.78
N ASP A 594 -14.63 -13.54 30.56
CA ASP A 594 -13.65 -13.53 29.46
C ASP A 594 -13.80 -12.29 28.56
N ILE A 595 -15.03 -11.78 28.44
CA ILE A 595 -15.42 -10.74 27.49
C ILE A 595 -16.25 -9.67 28.22
N ILE A 596 -15.92 -8.40 28.02
CA ILE A 596 -16.77 -7.27 28.38
C ILE A 596 -17.55 -6.86 27.13
N ASN A 597 -18.87 -6.87 27.20
CA ASN A 597 -19.76 -6.43 26.13
C ASN A 597 -20.40 -5.09 26.48
N ASP A 598 -19.85 -4.00 25.95
CA ASP A 598 -20.34 -2.66 26.20
C ASP A 598 -21.12 -2.12 24.99
N ILE A 599 -22.45 -2.13 25.14
CA ILE A 599 -23.40 -1.60 24.15
C ILE A 599 -23.19 -0.11 23.81
N SER A 600 -22.52 0.63 24.68
CA SER A 600 -22.30 2.08 24.58
C SER A 600 -20.97 2.46 23.93
N GLY A 601 -20.03 1.51 23.80
CA GLY A 601 -18.67 1.80 23.35
C GLY A 601 -17.98 2.85 24.22
N ALA A 602 -18.09 2.73 25.54
CA ALA A 602 -17.59 3.64 26.57
C ALA A 602 -18.25 5.03 26.63
N SER A 603 -19.30 5.29 25.85
CA SER A 603 -19.99 6.58 25.88
C SER A 603 -20.80 6.82 27.16
N PHE A 604 -21.21 5.77 27.87
CA PHE A 604 -21.94 5.90 29.14
C PHE A 604 -21.01 5.97 30.36
N ASP A 605 -19.92 5.21 30.35
CA ASP A 605 -18.89 5.23 31.40
C ASP A 605 -17.48 5.10 30.76
N PRO A 606 -16.79 6.22 30.53
CA PRO A 606 -15.47 6.20 29.91
C PRO A 606 -14.39 5.45 30.71
N ARG A 607 -14.59 5.22 32.02
CA ARG A 607 -13.64 4.47 32.87
C ARG A 607 -13.57 3.00 32.46
N ILE A 608 -14.56 2.47 31.75
CA ILE A 608 -14.55 1.07 31.31
C ILE A 608 -13.33 0.77 30.42
N LEU A 609 -12.85 1.75 29.65
CA LEU A 609 -11.64 1.62 28.83
C LEU A 609 -10.38 1.46 29.70
N ASP A 610 -10.32 2.13 30.85
CA ASP A 610 -9.20 1.98 31.80
C ASP A 610 -9.19 0.57 32.39
N VAL A 611 -10.37 0.00 32.67
CA VAL A 611 -10.52 -1.39 33.15
C VAL A 611 -10.06 -2.40 32.08
N VAL A 612 -10.48 -2.22 30.83
CA VAL A 612 -10.07 -3.09 29.70
C VAL A 612 -8.57 -2.98 29.44
N ALA A 613 -8.01 -1.77 29.47
CA ALA A 613 -6.58 -1.52 29.25
C ALA A 613 -5.70 -2.19 30.34
N ALA A 614 -6.18 -2.19 31.59
CA ALA A 614 -5.50 -2.87 32.70
C ALA A 614 -5.53 -4.41 32.59
N ASN A 615 -6.40 -4.97 31.75
CA ASN A 615 -6.61 -6.42 31.63
C ASN A 615 -6.37 -6.89 30.18
N PRO A 616 -5.10 -7.04 29.73
CA PRO A 616 -4.75 -7.28 28.31
C PRO A 616 -5.23 -8.62 27.75
N TYR A 617 -5.67 -9.53 28.62
CA TYR A 617 -6.22 -10.85 28.27
C TYR A 617 -7.76 -10.85 28.19
N VAL A 618 -8.43 -9.72 28.40
CA VAL A 618 -9.89 -9.63 28.31
C VAL A 618 -10.29 -9.07 26.95
N ALA A 619 -11.26 -9.71 26.30
CA ALA A 619 -11.85 -9.20 25.06
C ALA A 619 -12.89 -8.12 25.36
N TYR A 620 -13.04 -7.17 24.46
CA TYR A 620 -13.94 -6.02 24.60
C TYR A 620 -14.80 -5.85 23.35
N VAL A 621 -16.11 -6.06 23.47
CA VAL A 621 -17.07 -5.72 22.43
C VAL A 621 -17.39 -4.24 22.54
N MET A 622 -16.93 -3.48 21.55
CA MET A 622 -17.18 -2.06 21.40
C MET A 622 -18.36 -1.85 20.44
N SER A 623 -19.52 -1.54 21.00
CA SER A 623 -20.75 -1.35 20.22
C SER A 623 -20.99 0.11 19.81
N HIS A 624 -21.71 0.30 18.71
CA HIS A 624 -22.12 1.60 18.21
C HIS A 624 -23.57 1.97 18.59
N ILE A 625 -23.71 3.11 19.28
CA ILE A 625 -24.99 3.76 19.63
C ILE A 625 -24.87 5.27 19.45
N ARG A 626 -26.01 5.95 19.29
CA ARG A 626 -26.13 7.41 19.44
C ARG A 626 -27.09 7.74 20.57
N GLY A 627 -26.70 8.69 21.41
CA GLY A 627 -27.46 9.06 22.62
C GLY A 627 -27.41 7.95 23.65
N ASP A 628 -28.39 7.96 24.54
CA ASP A 628 -28.56 7.00 25.62
C ASP A 628 -29.80 6.11 25.41
N ILE A 629 -30.07 5.22 26.38
CA ILE A 629 -31.19 4.28 26.34
C ILE A 629 -32.56 4.97 26.18
N ASN A 630 -32.71 6.22 26.63
CA ASN A 630 -33.94 7.01 26.55
C ASN A 630 -33.99 7.88 25.29
N THR A 631 -32.84 8.30 24.74
CA THR A 631 -32.76 9.24 23.61
C THR A 631 -32.49 8.58 22.26
N MET A 632 -31.90 7.37 22.22
CA MET A 632 -31.47 6.69 20.99
C MET A 632 -32.56 6.57 19.92
N SER A 633 -33.83 6.39 20.31
CA SER A 633 -34.94 6.26 19.36
C SER A 633 -35.19 7.51 18.52
N LYS A 634 -34.70 8.69 18.97
CA LYS A 634 -34.79 9.96 18.26
C LYS A 634 -33.54 10.24 17.40
N MET A 635 -32.44 9.52 17.59
CA MET A 635 -31.15 9.78 16.96
C MET A 635 -30.87 8.89 15.73
N THR A 636 -31.91 8.61 14.95
CA THR A 636 -31.88 7.66 13.81
C THR A 636 -31.56 8.30 12.44
N HIS A 637 -31.13 9.55 12.42
CA HIS A 637 -30.82 10.29 11.20
C HIS A 637 -29.35 10.15 10.83
N TYR A 638 -29.06 9.41 9.77
CA TYR A 638 -27.72 9.21 9.22
C TYR A 638 -27.60 9.73 7.77
N ASP A 639 -28.63 10.41 7.28
CA ASP A 639 -28.78 10.81 5.87
C ASP A 639 -27.98 12.08 5.55
N THR A 640 -27.67 12.85 6.58
CA THR A 640 -26.74 13.97 6.53
C THR A 640 -25.49 13.53 7.27
N PRO A 641 -24.29 13.84 6.76
CA PRO A 641 -23.14 13.93 7.63
C PRO A 641 -23.61 14.75 8.84
N LYS A 642 -23.36 14.29 10.07
CA LYS A 642 -23.20 15.31 11.12
C LYS A 642 -22.17 16.31 10.57
N GLU A 643 -22.16 17.55 11.05
CA GLU A 643 -20.93 18.33 11.00
C GLU A 643 -19.88 17.49 11.74
N PHE A 644 -19.23 16.57 11.02
CA PHE A 644 -18.14 15.79 11.54
C PHE A 644 -17.10 16.86 11.79
N THR A 645 -16.77 17.09 13.05
CA THR A 645 -15.67 18.00 13.44
C THR A 645 -14.32 17.52 12.89
N THR A 646 -14.29 16.36 12.23
CA THR A 646 -13.14 15.67 11.69
C THR A 646 -13.33 15.46 10.19
N GLU A 647 -12.65 16.30 9.41
CA GLU A 647 -12.46 16.10 7.98
C GLU A 647 -11.50 14.92 7.73
N GLY A 648 -11.68 14.24 6.62
CA GLY A 648 -10.89 13.05 6.29
C GLY A 648 -11.39 12.27 5.10
N THR A 649 -10.58 11.31 4.67
CA THR A 649 -10.81 10.44 3.52
C THR A 649 -11.29 9.08 4.00
N ASP A 650 -12.43 8.62 3.46
CA ASP A 650 -12.95 7.27 3.68
C ASP A 650 -12.40 6.33 2.62
N TYR A 651 -12.01 5.13 3.04
CA TYR A 651 -11.63 4.04 2.14
C TYR A 651 -12.51 2.82 2.41
N ILE A 652 -12.88 2.10 1.36
CA ILE A 652 -13.50 0.78 1.42
C ILE A 652 -12.71 -0.13 0.47
N PHE A 653 -12.23 -1.26 0.97
CA PHE A 653 -11.32 -2.14 0.21
C PHE A 653 -10.07 -1.41 -0.30
N ASN A 654 -9.50 -0.52 0.53
CA ASN A 654 -8.33 0.32 0.20
C ASN A 654 -8.57 1.36 -0.92
N GLU A 655 -9.78 1.50 -1.44
CA GLU A 655 -10.14 2.51 -2.44
C GLU A 655 -10.92 3.66 -1.81
N ILE A 656 -10.67 4.90 -2.26
CA ILE A 656 -11.42 6.08 -1.82
C ILE A 656 -12.91 5.88 -2.14
N CYS A 657 -13.77 6.01 -1.13
CA CYS A 657 -15.21 5.79 -1.29
C CYS A 657 -16.03 6.95 -0.75
N ASP A 658 -16.72 7.68 -1.64
CA ASP A 658 -17.71 8.68 -1.28
C ASP A 658 -19.02 8.56 -2.06
N THR A 659 -19.60 7.36 -2.06
CA THR A 659 -20.88 7.12 -2.75
C THR A 659 -22.06 7.30 -1.81
N LYS A 660 -23.22 7.72 -2.34
CA LYS A 660 -24.47 7.82 -1.56
C LYS A 660 -24.92 6.48 -0.97
N ALA A 661 -24.70 5.38 -1.69
CA ALA A 661 -25.09 4.04 -1.27
C ALA A 661 -24.36 3.56 -0.01
N THR A 662 -23.13 4.04 0.20
CA THR A 662 -22.26 3.67 1.35
C THR A 662 -22.28 4.72 2.46
N HIS A 663 -22.98 5.85 2.28
CA HIS A 663 -22.97 6.95 3.25
C HIS A 663 -23.37 6.50 4.66
N PHE A 664 -24.38 5.63 4.75
CA PHE A 664 -24.86 5.10 6.03
C PHE A 664 -23.78 4.27 6.77
N VAL A 665 -23.17 3.29 6.10
CA VAL A 665 -22.14 2.46 6.73
C VAL A 665 -20.86 3.24 7.01
N ARG A 666 -20.46 4.18 6.13
CA ARG A 666 -19.30 5.06 6.36
C ARG A 666 -19.52 5.96 7.57
N THR A 667 -20.73 6.49 7.76
CA THR A 667 -21.06 7.28 8.95
C THR A 667 -20.88 6.46 10.23
N ILE A 668 -21.36 5.22 10.25
CA ILE A 668 -21.14 4.29 11.38
C ILE A 668 -19.64 4.01 11.54
N GLY A 669 -18.93 3.70 10.45
CA GLY A 669 -17.50 3.45 10.44
C GLY A 669 -16.68 4.62 11.02
N ARG A 670 -17.02 5.87 10.67
CA ARG A 670 -16.39 7.08 11.24
C ARG A 670 -16.63 7.20 12.74
N GLU A 671 -17.88 7.06 13.20
CA GLU A 671 -18.22 7.16 14.63
C GLU A 671 -17.55 6.03 15.46
N MET A 672 -17.49 4.82 14.90
CA MET A 672 -16.75 3.71 15.51
C MET A 672 -15.23 3.95 15.50
N SER A 673 -14.69 4.55 14.45
CA SER A 673 -13.26 4.90 14.37
C SER A 673 -12.86 5.91 15.44
N GLN A 674 -13.72 6.90 15.74
CA GLN A 674 -13.48 7.85 16.83
C GLN A 674 -13.45 7.17 18.20
N THR A 675 -14.37 6.23 18.42
CA THR A 675 -14.45 5.43 19.66
C THR A 675 -13.23 4.51 19.79
N TYR A 676 -12.86 3.82 18.71
CA TYR A 676 -11.66 3.00 18.60
C TYR A 676 -10.39 3.79 18.98
N GLN A 677 -10.19 4.97 18.38
CA GLN A 677 -9.04 5.82 18.68
C GLN A 677 -9.02 6.28 20.15
N THR A 678 -10.19 6.49 20.75
CA THR A 678 -10.30 6.81 22.18
C THR A 678 -9.89 5.62 23.05
N ALA A 679 -10.29 4.40 22.70
CA ALA A 679 -9.88 3.17 23.36
C ALA A 679 -8.36 2.97 23.29
N LEU A 680 -7.74 3.13 22.12
CA LEU A 680 -6.30 3.02 21.95
C LEU A 680 -5.52 4.01 22.82
N ARG A 681 -5.95 5.28 22.87
CA ARG A 681 -5.31 6.31 23.72
C ARG A 681 -5.40 6.01 25.21
N LYS A 682 -6.43 5.28 25.64
CA LYS A 682 -6.56 4.77 27.02
C LYS A 682 -5.72 3.54 27.31
N GLY A 683 -5.06 2.98 26.30
CA GLY A 683 -4.19 1.80 26.43
C GLY A 683 -4.86 0.48 26.07
N VAL A 684 -6.14 0.49 25.65
CA VAL A 684 -6.80 -0.71 25.11
C VAL A 684 -6.07 -1.13 23.85
N ARG A 685 -5.71 -2.39 23.74
CA ARG A 685 -4.99 -2.91 22.58
C ARG A 685 -5.97 -3.30 21.48
N ARG A 686 -5.59 -3.04 20.23
CA ARG A 686 -6.36 -3.45 19.04
C ARG A 686 -6.75 -4.94 19.09
N TRP A 687 -5.87 -5.80 19.59
CA TRP A 687 -6.13 -7.24 19.69
C TRP A 687 -7.17 -7.64 20.74
N GLN A 688 -7.68 -6.73 21.56
CA GLN A 688 -8.78 -6.99 22.50
C GLN A 688 -10.15 -6.70 21.89
N ILE A 689 -10.22 -5.91 20.81
CA ILE A 689 -11.46 -5.31 20.35
C ILE A 689 -12.24 -6.24 19.42
N ILE A 690 -13.55 -6.32 19.66
CA ILE A 690 -14.59 -6.85 18.78
C ILE A 690 -15.55 -5.67 18.49
N MET A 691 -16.05 -5.55 17.28
CA MET A 691 -17.00 -4.49 16.91
C MET A 691 -18.43 -5.00 16.91
N ASP A 692 -19.38 -4.22 17.42
CA ASP A 692 -20.81 -4.39 17.14
C ASP A 692 -21.35 -3.09 16.54
N PRO A 693 -21.83 -3.06 15.30
CA PRO A 693 -22.41 -1.84 14.72
C PRO A 693 -23.77 -1.46 15.34
N GLY A 694 -24.30 -2.28 16.25
CA GLY A 694 -25.38 -1.97 17.18
C GLY A 694 -26.75 -2.02 16.53
N LEU A 695 -27.23 -3.21 16.16
CA LEU A 695 -28.57 -3.36 15.60
C LEU A 695 -29.66 -2.86 16.58
N GLY A 696 -30.59 -2.04 16.09
CA GLY A 696 -31.68 -1.48 16.87
C GLY A 696 -31.29 -0.36 17.84
N PHE A 697 -29.99 -0.05 17.98
CA PHE A 697 -29.50 1.06 18.78
C PHE A 697 -29.38 2.31 17.91
N ALA A 698 -30.31 3.25 18.11
CA ALA A 698 -30.45 4.45 17.28
C ALA A 698 -30.56 4.19 15.77
N LYS A 699 -31.26 3.12 15.36
CA LYS A 699 -31.44 2.73 13.94
C LYS A 699 -32.88 2.29 13.66
N LYS A 700 -33.45 2.73 12.54
CA LYS A 700 -34.76 2.32 12.03
C LYS A 700 -34.74 0.86 11.54
N GLY A 701 -35.93 0.27 11.36
CA GLY A 701 -36.05 -1.11 10.87
C GLY A 701 -35.35 -1.35 9.52
N THR A 702 -35.50 -0.44 8.56
CA THR A 702 -34.83 -0.50 7.26
C THR A 702 -33.31 -0.35 7.38
N GLN A 703 -32.85 0.62 8.18
CA GLN A 703 -31.43 0.82 8.48
C GLN A 703 -30.77 -0.41 9.12
N ASN A 704 -31.48 -1.18 9.94
CA ASN A 704 -30.94 -2.43 10.47
C ASN A 704 -30.70 -3.48 9.38
N LEU A 705 -31.59 -3.57 8.38
CA LEU A 705 -31.38 -4.45 7.23
C LEU A 705 -30.22 -3.97 6.36
N ASP A 706 -30.14 -2.66 6.12
CA ASP A 706 -29.05 -2.06 5.33
C ASP A 706 -27.71 -2.27 6.01
N LEU A 707 -27.65 -2.16 7.34
CA LEU A 707 -26.45 -2.42 8.12
C LEU A 707 -25.98 -3.87 7.95
N ILE A 708 -26.89 -4.85 8.07
CA ILE A 708 -26.55 -6.27 7.87
C ILE A 708 -25.98 -6.51 6.47
N ARG A 709 -26.60 -5.94 5.42
CA ARG A 709 -26.10 -6.07 4.03
C ARG A 709 -24.72 -5.45 3.83
N GLN A 710 -24.38 -4.42 4.61
CA GLN A 710 -23.15 -3.63 4.46
C GLN A 710 -22.07 -4.02 5.48
N VAL A 711 -22.23 -5.09 6.27
CA VAL A 711 -21.16 -5.63 7.14
C VAL A 711 -19.86 -5.89 6.37
N PRO A 712 -19.85 -6.47 5.15
CA PRO A 712 -18.61 -6.66 4.39
C PRO A 712 -17.89 -5.34 4.08
N LEU A 713 -18.65 -4.26 3.83
CA LEU A 713 -18.10 -2.92 3.62
C LEU A 713 -17.51 -2.36 4.91
N LEU A 714 -18.21 -2.53 6.05
CA LEU A 714 -17.72 -2.08 7.36
C LEU A 714 -16.43 -2.81 7.77
N LYS A 715 -16.34 -4.12 7.54
CA LYS A 715 -15.12 -4.91 7.80
C LYS A 715 -13.94 -4.47 6.94
N ASN A 716 -14.18 -3.80 5.82
CA ASN A 716 -13.13 -3.31 4.92
C ASN A 716 -13.07 -1.78 4.88
N TYR A 717 -13.68 -1.11 5.87
CA TYR A 717 -13.68 0.33 6.00
C TYR A 717 -12.42 0.81 6.72
N SER A 718 -11.82 1.89 6.22
CA SER A 718 -10.77 2.61 6.92
C SER A 718 -10.90 4.12 6.69
N PHE A 719 -10.27 4.91 7.57
CA PHE A 719 -10.42 6.36 7.60
C PHE A 719 -9.08 7.04 7.91
N VAL A 720 -8.75 8.06 7.13
CA VAL A 720 -7.63 8.97 7.37
C VAL A 720 -8.18 10.31 7.82
N ASN A 721 -7.78 10.78 9.00
CA ASN A 721 -8.18 12.07 9.55
C ASN A 721 -7.26 13.18 9.04
N SER A 722 -7.79 14.12 8.26
CA SER A 722 -6.99 15.20 7.64
C SER A 722 -6.34 16.14 8.66
N ASN A 723 -6.95 16.32 9.84
CA ASN A 723 -6.45 17.25 10.85
C ASN A 723 -5.27 16.69 11.66
N THR A 724 -5.19 15.36 11.81
CA THR A 724 -4.20 14.70 12.67
C THR A 724 -3.26 13.79 11.91
N GLY A 725 -3.56 13.47 10.64
CA GLY A 725 -2.89 12.41 9.89
C GLY A 725 -3.17 11.00 10.43
N GLY A 726 -4.04 10.86 11.44
CA GLY A 726 -4.32 9.59 12.10
C GLY A 726 -5.09 8.63 11.18
N TYR A 727 -4.63 7.39 11.11
CA TYR A 727 -5.26 6.32 10.33
C TYR A 727 -6.00 5.33 11.24
N THR A 728 -7.20 4.93 10.82
CA THR A 728 -7.98 3.87 11.47
C THR A 728 -8.40 2.84 10.44
N ASN A 729 -8.07 1.57 10.68
CA ASN A 729 -8.49 0.46 9.82
C ASN A 729 -9.38 -0.52 10.60
N LEU A 730 -10.58 -0.82 10.09
CA LEU A 730 -11.50 -1.78 10.71
C LEU A 730 -11.27 -3.23 10.23
N ARG A 731 -10.43 -3.43 9.22
CA ARG A 731 -10.03 -4.76 8.72
C ARG A 731 -9.47 -5.63 9.84
N ASN A 732 -9.82 -6.92 9.82
CA ASN A 732 -9.46 -7.94 10.83
C ASN A 732 -10.03 -7.72 12.23
N ILE A 733 -10.83 -6.68 12.49
CA ILE A 733 -11.58 -6.59 13.74
C ILE A 733 -12.85 -7.44 13.59
N PRO A 734 -13.05 -8.49 14.39
CA PRO A 734 -14.23 -9.34 14.29
C PRO A 734 -15.52 -8.56 14.54
N VAL A 735 -16.57 -8.91 13.81
CA VAL A 735 -17.89 -8.26 13.91
C VAL A 735 -18.89 -9.18 14.59
N LEU A 736 -19.44 -8.67 15.69
CA LEU A 736 -20.58 -9.22 16.40
C LEU A 736 -21.88 -8.59 15.89
N ILE A 737 -22.91 -9.41 15.69
CA ILE A 737 -24.26 -8.93 15.39
C ILE A 737 -25.28 -9.61 16.30
N GLY A 738 -26.15 -8.83 16.93
CA GLY A 738 -27.29 -9.32 17.71
C GLY A 738 -28.63 -9.09 17.03
N PRO A 739 -29.11 -9.95 16.12
CA PRO A 739 -30.38 -9.73 15.43
C PRO A 739 -31.60 -10.20 16.26
N SER A 740 -31.38 -11.07 17.25
CA SER A 740 -32.40 -11.90 17.85
C SER A 740 -33.57 -11.14 18.47
N ARG A 741 -34.80 -11.56 18.11
CA ARG A 741 -36.09 -11.06 18.60
C ARG A 741 -36.34 -9.55 18.44
N LYS A 742 -35.52 -8.82 17.68
CA LYS A 742 -35.65 -7.36 17.53
C LYS A 742 -36.94 -6.96 16.80
N LYS A 743 -37.42 -5.76 17.11
CA LYS A 743 -38.73 -5.24 16.65
C LYS A 743 -38.90 -5.25 15.12
N PHE A 744 -37.83 -5.02 14.36
CA PHE A 744 -37.92 -4.98 12.90
C PHE A 744 -38.25 -6.34 12.29
N ILE A 745 -37.82 -7.45 12.91
CA ILE A 745 -38.20 -8.81 12.50
C ILE A 745 -39.72 -8.98 12.64
N GLY A 746 -40.27 -8.59 13.80
CA GLY A 746 -41.71 -8.63 14.06
C GLY A 746 -42.52 -7.73 13.13
N ALA A 747 -41.98 -6.59 12.72
CA ALA A 747 -42.64 -5.70 11.75
C ALA A 747 -42.76 -6.35 10.36
N ILE A 748 -41.75 -7.10 9.92
CA ILE A 748 -41.73 -7.78 8.62
C ILE A 748 -42.59 -9.05 8.63
N THR A 749 -42.45 -9.85 9.69
CA THR A 749 -43.11 -11.15 9.84
C THR A 749 -44.53 -11.07 10.43
N LYS A 750 -44.92 -9.87 10.90
CA LYS A 750 -46.15 -9.60 11.66
C LYS A 750 -46.21 -10.27 13.04
N GLU A 751 -45.08 -10.76 13.56
CA GLU A 751 -44.97 -11.34 14.89
C GLU A 751 -44.86 -10.27 15.98
N LYS A 752 -45.96 -10.08 16.73
CA LYS A 752 -46.04 -9.07 17.80
C LYS A 752 -45.26 -9.47 19.04
N VAL A 753 -45.30 -10.74 19.42
CA VAL A 753 -44.60 -11.29 20.58
C VAL A 753 -43.14 -11.53 20.21
N ALA A 754 -42.22 -11.24 21.13
CA ALA A 754 -40.79 -11.36 20.86
C ALA A 754 -40.34 -12.83 20.73
N ALA A 755 -40.89 -13.74 21.55
CA ALA A 755 -40.57 -15.16 21.54
C ALA A 755 -40.95 -15.86 20.21
N ASP A 756 -42.06 -15.43 19.58
CA ASP A 756 -42.55 -16.01 18.32
C ASP A 756 -41.64 -15.66 17.11
N ARG A 757 -40.66 -14.77 17.29
CA ARG A 757 -39.70 -14.37 16.26
C ARG A 757 -38.50 -15.32 16.12
N ASP A 758 -38.43 -16.38 16.91
CA ASP A 758 -37.25 -17.25 16.95
C ASP A 758 -37.00 -17.96 15.60
N PHE A 759 -38.06 -18.42 14.91
CA PHE A 759 -37.92 -19.02 13.57
C PHE A 759 -37.33 -18.03 12.57
N ALA A 760 -37.91 -16.82 12.50
CA ALA A 760 -37.44 -15.76 11.61
C ALA A 760 -36.03 -15.26 11.98
N THR A 761 -35.67 -15.30 13.26
CA THR A 761 -34.31 -15.03 13.73
C THR A 761 -33.32 -16.03 13.14
N GLY A 762 -33.66 -17.32 13.10
CA GLY A 762 -32.81 -18.37 12.48
C GLY A 762 -32.49 -18.05 11.02
N SER A 763 -33.48 -17.65 10.22
CA SER A 763 -33.26 -17.24 8.82
C SER A 763 -32.34 -16.02 8.70
N LEU A 764 -32.49 -15.04 9.59
CA LEU A 764 -31.68 -13.83 9.57
C LEU A 764 -30.24 -14.09 10.02
N VAL A 765 -30.04 -14.95 11.02
CA VAL A 765 -28.74 -15.44 11.50
C VAL A 765 -27.96 -16.08 10.36
N THR A 766 -28.60 -16.93 9.54
CA THR A 766 -27.98 -17.50 8.34
C THR A 766 -27.53 -16.42 7.36
N ALA A 767 -28.36 -15.41 7.10
CA ALA A 767 -27.98 -14.30 6.23
C ALA A 767 -26.80 -13.48 6.81
N CYS A 768 -26.76 -13.26 8.13
CA CYS A 768 -25.65 -12.55 8.77
C CYS A 768 -24.31 -13.27 8.57
N VAL A 769 -24.26 -14.60 8.67
CA VAL A 769 -23.04 -15.38 8.33
C VAL A 769 -22.63 -15.14 6.87
N GLY A 770 -23.59 -15.16 5.93
CA GLY A 770 -23.33 -14.88 4.52
C GLY A 770 -22.80 -13.48 4.23
N PHE A 771 -23.15 -12.50 5.07
CA PHE A 771 -22.59 -11.15 5.06
C PHE A 771 -21.34 -11.00 5.97
N ASP A 772 -20.63 -12.10 6.22
CA ASP A 772 -19.31 -12.15 6.87
C ASP A 772 -19.29 -11.71 8.36
N CYS A 773 -20.39 -11.95 9.09
CA CYS A 773 -20.41 -11.79 10.54
C CYS A 773 -19.62 -12.91 11.25
N ASP A 774 -18.90 -12.56 12.31
CA ASP A 774 -18.00 -13.48 13.00
C ASP A 774 -18.60 -14.04 14.31
N ILE A 775 -19.48 -13.26 14.97
CA ILE A 775 -20.15 -13.64 16.22
C ILE A 775 -21.64 -13.30 16.14
N LEU A 776 -22.53 -14.22 16.52
CA LEU A 776 -23.97 -14.01 16.50
C LEU A 776 -24.61 -14.15 17.88
N ARG A 777 -25.22 -13.05 18.35
CA ARG A 777 -25.85 -12.95 19.68
C ARG A 777 -27.35 -13.29 19.62
N VAL A 778 -27.76 -14.36 20.30
CA VAL A 778 -29.08 -15.01 20.13
C VAL A 778 -29.73 -15.45 21.44
N HIS A 779 -31.08 -15.39 21.51
CA HIS A 779 -31.84 -15.93 22.65
C HIS A 779 -32.03 -17.45 22.52
N ASN A 780 -32.57 -17.92 21.39
CA ASN A 780 -32.84 -19.34 21.14
C ASN A 780 -31.59 -20.05 20.60
N ILE A 781 -30.67 -20.37 21.51
CA ILE A 781 -29.36 -20.92 21.16
C ILE A 781 -29.48 -22.26 20.42
N LYS A 782 -30.38 -23.15 20.86
CA LYS A 782 -30.57 -24.48 20.26
C LYS A 782 -30.90 -24.43 18.77
N ASN A 783 -31.84 -23.56 18.38
CA ASN A 783 -32.25 -23.44 16.99
C ASN A 783 -31.24 -22.61 16.18
N CYS A 784 -30.74 -21.51 16.76
CA CYS A 784 -29.78 -20.67 16.06
C CYS A 784 -28.43 -21.38 15.84
N ALA A 785 -27.98 -22.23 16.76
CA ALA A 785 -26.78 -23.05 16.58
C ALA A 785 -26.87 -23.93 15.32
N LYS A 786 -28.05 -24.49 15.03
CA LYS A 786 -28.32 -25.24 13.79
C LYS A 786 -28.27 -24.33 12.56
N SER A 787 -28.93 -23.17 12.62
CA SER A 787 -28.92 -22.19 11.54
C SER A 787 -27.52 -21.68 11.22
N ILE A 788 -26.70 -21.44 12.24
CA ILE A 788 -25.29 -21.04 12.09
C ILE A 788 -24.50 -22.18 11.47
N LYS A 789 -24.64 -23.42 11.95
CA LYS A 789 -23.88 -24.55 11.41
C LYS A 789 -24.19 -24.82 9.93
N ILE A 790 -25.46 -24.67 9.53
CA ILE A 790 -25.86 -24.74 8.11
C ILE A 790 -25.26 -23.56 7.32
N ALA A 791 -25.27 -22.36 7.89
CA ALA A 791 -24.73 -21.18 7.22
C ALA A 791 -23.22 -21.22 7.06
N ASP A 792 -22.48 -21.71 8.06
CA ASP A 792 -21.04 -21.93 7.99
C ASP A 792 -20.73 -22.96 6.89
N ALA A 793 -21.47 -24.07 6.81
CA ALA A 793 -21.31 -25.04 5.73
C ALA A 793 -21.61 -24.42 4.35
N LEU A 794 -22.59 -23.51 4.26
CA LEU A 794 -22.99 -22.87 3.00
C LEU A 794 -22.03 -21.77 2.53
N TYR A 795 -21.52 -20.94 3.44
CA TYR A 795 -20.77 -19.72 3.12
C TYR A 795 -19.28 -19.82 3.40
N LYS A 796 -18.85 -20.74 4.27
CA LYS A 796 -17.48 -20.88 4.75
C LYS A 796 -16.87 -22.27 4.48
N ASP A 797 -17.67 -23.23 4.02
CA ASP A 797 -17.27 -24.62 3.76
C ASP A 797 -16.76 -25.37 5.02
N VAL A 798 -17.32 -25.09 6.22
CA VAL A 798 -16.92 -25.69 7.53
C VAL A 798 -18.06 -26.19 8.42
#